data_AF-A0A3A1NCK7-F1
#
_entry.id   AF-A0A3A1NCK7-F1
#
_cell.length_a   1.000
_cell.length_b   1.000
_cell.length_c   1.000
_cell.angle_alpha   90.00
_cell.angle_beta   90.00
_cell.angle_gamma   90.00
#
_symmetry.space_group_name_H-M   'P 1'
#
loop_
_entity.id
_entity.type
_entity.pdbx_description
1 polymer ?
#
loop_
_entity_poly.entity_id
_entity_poly.type
_entity_poly.pdbx_seq_one_letter_code
_entity_poly.pdbx_strand_id
1 'polypeptide(L)'
;MCGFFGLSQSIDLDRLGKAKLFNYSGGLSANGVFYDGTANRQAFTYYLAGNLNFSIAELYNIPLSFAYSNQNFDFSSPFKLNRLSLSPSYKWITAHIGDVAMRFSPYTLNGHQFTGVGVDISPNGPFKFSAMYGRLLRATEFDPDQPENIVAYYRNGYGLKASYAFEKVNLGMIFFKATDDENSLKQPFPFELGLSPKDNVVASLETNFKVLEKADIKVEYAVSGITEDVRVKDPRSKKGPFSLFLNENVTTHYFKAFNTSFDYRAGNGSMGAKYERIDPNYRTFGAYYFNNDLENIALNASQTIFNNTLNIGVNVGLQRDNLDKAKSSDMKRLVSSINLSYTPNEKLGINSSFSNFQSYTNIRDQFDYINQVGEFDNVDTLNYRQISKNASLGLNYALKQTDTRQYRANINLVYQNSNNQQDGKTMENGASEFYNGTVSHSWGYPKKALTIILAANSSYSKSGETDTGLTLGPTLGLTKQLFDKKLRTSFSASYNTSFANGEQQNQYYNLRLGGNYTWLEKHVFSLNVLSLFRNTPIIDNTDFTATFGYTYSFGSANNKGKRGIANSGNVPIETLYTFRYRDVIYSGTPSELDQQLENLLQQSGDLPQVKKEELNMLLTTLREHHGKSDYKEIAINLLNELYHFKDFKKRYEEVFYSELKSIMKDVQEKGNVPEVEREKMGSSLSEFGQTLMPIAYERFREDIEEIGLTDYIRRAVTDFMQNEGW
;
A
#
# COMPACT_ATOMS: atom_id res chain seq x y z
N MET A 1 28.41 -33.01 8.65
CA MET A 1 27.23 -33.67 9.25
C MET A 1 26.08 -32.69 9.23
N CYS A 2 25.09 -32.93 8.37
CA CYS A 2 23.87 -32.13 8.27
C CYS A 2 22.90 -32.53 9.39
N GLY A 3 22.62 -31.62 10.32
CA GLY A 3 21.56 -31.78 11.30
C GLY A 3 20.25 -31.22 10.76
N PHE A 4 19.37 -32.09 10.26
CA PHE A 4 17.98 -31.76 9.97
C PHE A 4 17.24 -31.55 11.30
N PHE A 5 16.84 -30.31 11.61
CA PHE A 5 15.79 -30.06 12.60
C PHE A 5 14.44 -30.34 11.95
N GLY A 6 13.79 -31.44 12.36
CA GLY A 6 12.43 -31.77 11.95
C GLY A 6 11.43 -30.77 12.51
N LEU A 7 10.79 -30.01 11.63
CA LEU A 7 9.57 -29.27 11.96
C LEU A 7 8.38 -30.21 11.75
N SER A 8 7.80 -30.70 12.83
CA SER A 8 6.50 -31.38 12.81
C SER A 8 5.43 -30.42 12.30
N GLN A 9 4.61 -30.87 11.34
CA GLN A 9 3.51 -30.09 10.78
C GLN A 9 2.19 -30.65 11.30
N SER A 10 1.42 -29.86 12.05
CA SER A 10 0.00 -30.13 12.24
C SER A 10 -0.76 -29.64 11.00
N ILE A 11 -1.35 -30.58 10.25
CA ILE A 11 -2.31 -30.26 9.19
C ILE A 11 -3.69 -30.22 9.87
N ASP A 12 -4.31 -29.06 9.86
CA ASP A 12 -5.70 -28.89 10.29
C ASP A 12 -6.63 -29.48 9.21
N LEU A 13 -6.91 -30.78 9.34
CA LEU A 13 -7.69 -31.58 8.39
C LEU A 13 -9.16 -31.13 8.28
N ASP A 14 -9.66 -30.38 9.27
CA ASP A 14 -11.06 -29.91 9.31
C ASP A 14 -11.37 -28.85 8.25
N ARG A 15 -10.35 -28.15 7.72
CA ARG A 15 -10.52 -27.15 6.65
C ARG A 15 -10.50 -27.75 5.24
N LEU A 16 -9.87 -28.91 5.06
CA LEU A 16 -9.80 -29.61 3.76
C LEU A 16 -11.17 -30.16 3.30
N GLY A 17 -12.11 -30.38 4.22
CA GLY A 17 -13.45 -30.87 3.91
C GLY A 17 -14.47 -29.79 3.48
N LYS A 18 -14.20 -28.49 3.70
CA LYS A 18 -15.17 -27.40 3.48
C LYS A 18 -14.75 -26.34 2.45
N ALA A 19 -13.46 -26.19 2.15
CA ALA A 19 -12.97 -25.27 1.13
C ALA A 19 -13.06 -25.91 -0.28
N LYS A 20 -13.46 -25.14 -1.31
CA LYS A 20 -13.36 -25.62 -2.70
C LYS A 20 -11.89 -25.93 -3.01
N LEU A 21 -11.60 -27.19 -3.34
CA LEU A 21 -10.25 -27.68 -3.62
C LEU A 21 -9.52 -26.88 -4.70
N PHE A 22 -10.27 -26.31 -5.66
CA PHE A 22 -9.74 -25.48 -6.73
C PHE A 22 -10.64 -24.27 -6.98
N ASN A 23 -10.06 -23.08 -6.88
CA ASN A 23 -10.67 -21.80 -7.22
C ASN A 23 -9.84 -21.13 -8.31
N TYR A 24 -10.51 -20.54 -9.27
CA TYR A 24 -9.87 -19.74 -10.30
C TYR A 24 -10.63 -18.44 -10.46
N SER A 25 -9.90 -17.37 -10.72
CA SER A 25 -10.45 -16.04 -10.97
C SER A 25 -9.50 -15.25 -11.85
N GLY A 26 -10.02 -14.28 -12.59
CA GLY A 26 -9.16 -13.46 -13.42
C GLY A 26 -9.93 -12.51 -14.31
N GLY A 27 -9.16 -11.70 -15.02
CA GLY A 27 -9.64 -10.76 -16.01
C GLY A 27 -8.81 -10.87 -17.27
N LEU A 28 -9.45 -10.88 -18.42
CA LEU A 28 -8.82 -10.65 -19.72
C LEU A 28 -9.36 -9.36 -20.29
N SER A 29 -8.50 -8.55 -20.89
CA SER A 29 -8.86 -7.30 -21.55
C SER A 29 -8.18 -7.22 -22.91
N ALA A 30 -8.94 -6.76 -23.90
CA ALA A 30 -8.47 -6.49 -25.23
C ALA A 30 -9.01 -5.13 -25.67
N ASN A 31 -8.13 -4.22 -26.03
CA ASN A 31 -8.50 -2.87 -26.46
C ASN A 31 -7.91 -2.60 -27.84
N GLY A 32 -8.71 -2.10 -28.76
CA GLY A 32 -8.28 -1.56 -30.05
C GLY A 32 -8.55 -0.07 -30.08
N VAL A 33 -7.56 0.70 -30.51
CA VAL A 33 -7.66 2.15 -30.70
C VAL A 33 -7.42 2.45 -32.17
N PHE A 34 -8.44 3.01 -32.81
CA PHE A 34 -8.35 3.59 -34.13
C PHE A 34 -8.25 5.11 -34.01
N TYR A 35 -7.31 5.70 -34.74
CA TYR A 35 -7.07 7.13 -34.78
C TYR A 35 -7.01 7.60 -36.24
N ASP A 36 -7.73 8.66 -36.54
CA ASP A 36 -7.65 9.39 -37.80
C ASP A 36 -7.62 10.89 -37.50
N GLY A 37 -6.65 11.60 -38.06
CA GLY A 37 -6.40 13.01 -37.76
C GLY A 37 -4.93 13.39 -37.98
N THR A 38 -4.53 14.57 -37.50
CA THR A 38 -3.24 15.18 -37.88
C THR A 38 -2.06 14.83 -36.97
N ALA A 39 -2.28 14.16 -35.84
CA ALA A 39 -1.21 13.72 -34.95
C ALA A 39 -0.43 12.54 -35.55
N ASN A 40 0.90 12.59 -35.46
CA ASN A 40 1.79 11.51 -35.87
C ASN A 40 1.65 10.29 -34.94
N ARG A 41 0.70 9.41 -35.23
CA ARG A 41 0.36 8.21 -34.46
C ARG A 41 -0.04 7.09 -35.41
N GLN A 42 0.24 5.85 -35.04
CA GLN A 42 -0.25 4.68 -35.79
C GLN A 42 -1.78 4.71 -35.85
N ALA A 43 -2.34 4.56 -37.06
CA ALA A 43 -3.78 4.62 -37.30
C ALA A 43 -4.56 3.55 -36.52
N PHE A 44 -3.94 2.40 -36.24
CA PHE A 44 -4.53 1.35 -35.42
C PHE A 44 -3.50 0.73 -34.47
N THR A 45 -3.86 0.67 -33.19
CA THR A 45 -3.10 -0.03 -32.14
C THR A 45 -4.01 -0.95 -31.35
N TYR A 46 -3.47 -2.05 -30.84
CA TYR A 46 -4.18 -2.95 -29.95
C TYR A 46 -3.34 -3.35 -28.74
N TYR A 47 -4.03 -3.51 -27.61
CA TYR A 47 -3.46 -3.85 -26.32
C TYR A 47 -4.23 -5.02 -25.71
N LEU A 48 -3.52 -6.10 -25.40
CA LEU A 48 -4.03 -7.29 -24.73
C LEU A 48 -3.39 -7.36 -23.35
N ALA A 49 -4.20 -7.47 -22.30
CA ALA A 49 -3.70 -7.68 -20.96
C ALA A 49 -4.60 -8.60 -20.17
N GLY A 50 -4.03 -9.37 -19.26
CA GLY A 50 -4.79 -10.26 -18.42
C GLY A 50 -4.13 -10.55 -17.10
N ASN A 51 -4.95 -10.90 -16.13
CA ASN A 51 -4.56 -11.45 -14.84
C ASN A 51 -5.34 -12.76 -14.62
N LEU A 52 -4.62 -13.84 -14.38
CA LEU A 52 -5.15 -15.16 -14.05
C LEU A 52 -4.71 -15.47 -12.62
N ASN A 53 -5.61 -15.92 -11.77
CA ASN A 53 -5.28 -16.34 -10.42
C ASN A 53 -5.87 -17.72 -10.17
N PHE A 54 -5.01 -18.66 -9.81
CA PHE A 54 -5.40 -20.01 -9.44
C PHE A 54 -5.12 -20.21 -7.95
N SER A 55 -6.14 -20.59 -7.19
CA SER A 55 -6.00 -20.94 -5.77
C SER A 55 -6.37 -22.40 -5.56
N ILE A 56 -5.48 -23.15 -4.93
CA ILE A 56 -5.66 -24.59 -4.66
C ILE A 56 -5.70 -24.77 -3.15
N ALA A 57 -6.84 -25.27 -2.66
CA ALA A 57 -7.11 -25.54 -1.24
C ALA A 57 -6.78 -24.37 -0.30
N GLU A 58 -6.86 -23.12 -0.77
CA GLU A 58 -6.46 -21.89 -0.06
C GLU A 58 -4.97 -21.83 0.39
N LEU A 59 -4.18 -22.86 0.06
CA LEU A 59 -2.77 -22.99 0.45
C LEU A 59 -1.82 -22.51 -0.64
N TYR A 60 -2.19 -22.73 -1.90
CA TYR A 60 -1.46 -22.28 -3.08
C TYR A 60 -2.22 -21.15 -3.75
N ASN A 61 -1.51 -20.11 -4.17
CA ASN A 61 -2.07 -19.01 -4.94
C ASN A 61 -1.12 -18.64 -6.08
N ILE A 62 -1.57 -18.74 -7.32
CA ILE A 62 -0.73 -18.60 -8.52
C ILE A 62 -1.29 -17.44 -9.36
N PRO A 63 -0.93 -16.20 -9.03
CA PRO A 63 -1.21 -15.04 -9.86
C PRO A 63 -0.24 -15.01 -11.03
N LEU A 64 -0.81 -14.95 -12.23
CA LEU A 64 -0.12 -14.74 -13.50
C LEU A 64 -0.70 -13.48 -14.12
N SER A 65 0.17 -12.59 -14.61
CA SER A 65 -0.27 -11.45 -15.40
C SER A 65 0.59 -11.25 -16.63
N PHE A 66 -0.06 -10.80 -17.71
CA PHE A 66 0.61 -10.51 -18.96
C PHE A 66 0.07 -9.23 -19.58
N ALA A 67 0.92 -8.57 -20.36
CA ALA A 67 0.57 -7.42 -21.17
C ALA A 67 1.29 -7.53 -22.52
N TYR A 68 0.56 -7.27 -23.60
CA TYR A 68 1.04 -7.33 -24.97
C TYR A 68 0.46 -6.15 -25.77
N SER A 69 1.31 -5.46 -26.52
CA SER A 69 0.93 -4.41 -27.46
C SER A 69 1.60 -4.66 -28.81
N ASN A 70 0.92 -4.31 -29.90
CA ASN A 70 1.53 -4.25 -31.24
C ASN A 70 2.16 -2.90 -31.56
N GLN A 71 2.11 -1.96 -30.62
CA GLN A 71 2.69 -0.65 -30.80
C GLN A 71 4.20 -0.79 -30.92
N ASN A 72 4.67 -0.74 -32.17
CA ASN A 72 6.09 -0.58 -32.47
C ASN A 72 6.44 0.87 -32.15
N PHE A 73 7.38 1.06 -31.24
CA PHE A 73 8.05 2.35 -31.11
C PHE A 73 9.19 2.36 -32.12
N ASP A 74 9.31 3.45 -32.88
CA ASP A 74 10.44 3.64 -33.79
C ASP A 74 11.76 3.86 -33.04
N PHE A 75 11.74 3.89 -31.70
CA PHE A 75 12.93 3.96 -30.87
C PHE A 75 13.14 2.70 -30.01
N SER A 76 14.39 2.26 -29.91
CA SER A 76 14.81 1.17 -29.05
C SER A 76 14.88 1.64 -27.59
N SER A 77 14.34 0.83 -26.67
CA SER A 77 14.31 1.12 -25.23
C SER A 77 14.84 -0.05 -24.43
N PRO A 78 15.65 0.21 -23.37
CA PRO A 78 16.10 -0.85 -22.47
C PRO A 78 14.93 -1.51 -21.73
N PHE A 79 13.72 -0.93 -21.69
CA PHE A 79 12.55 -1.41 -20.95
C PHE A 79 11.54 -2.18 -21.79
N LYS A 80 11.02 -3.30 -21.27
CA LYS A 80 10.06 -4.16 -21.98
C LYS A 80 8.63 -3.62 -21.91
N LEU A 81 8.02 -3.50 -23.08
CA LEU A 81 6.60 -3.21 -23.25
C LEU A 81 5.76 -4.46 -23.00
N ASN A 82 6.12 -5.56 -23.65
CA ASN A 82 5.48 -6.85 -23.48
C ASN A 82 6.04 -7.55 -22.24
N ARG A 83 5.15 -7.92 -21.32
CA ARG A 83 5.51 -8.40 -19.99
C ARG A 83 4.77 -9.67 -19.67
N LEU A 84 5.46 -10.58 -18.99
CA LEU A 84 4.87 -11.76 -18.38
C LEU A 84 5.42 -11.89 -16.96
N SER A 85 4.51 -11.96 -15.99
CA SER A 85 4.87 -12.14 -14.58
C SER A 85 4.04 -13.26 -13.97
N LEU A 86 4.70 -14.03 -13.11
CA LEU A 86 4.14 -15.17 -12.41
C LEU A 86 4.63 -15.12 -10.97
N SER A 87 3.73 -15.04 -9.99
CA SER A 87 4.12 -14.89 -8.57
C SER A 87 3.49 -15.93 -7.64
N PRO A 88 3.76 -17.23 -7.81
CA PRO A 88 3.13 -18.28 -7.04
C PRO A 88 3.52 -18.18 -5.57
N SER A 89 2.53 -18.29 -4.70
CA SER A 89 2.72 -18.37 -3.26
C SER A 89 2.21 -19.67 -2.68
N TYR A 90 2.90 -20.14 -1.66
CA TYR A 90 2.56 -21.27 -0.84
C TYR A 90 2.82 -20.92 0.63
N LYS A 91 1.75 -20.89 1.44
CA LYS A 91 1.80 -20.47 2.84
C LYS A 91 2.49 -19.10 3.00
N TRP A 92 3.72 -19.09 3.49
CA TRP A 92 4.52 -17.91 3.79
C TRP A 92 5.65 -17.63 2.77
N ILE A 93 5.72 -18.42 1.69
CA ILE A 93 6.69 -18.25 0.61
C ILE A 93 5.95 -17.75 -0.62
N THR A 94 6.43 -16.66 -1.21
CA THR A 94 6.00 -16.18 -2.53
C THR A 94 7.23 -16.16 -3.43
N ALA A 95 7.19 -16.86 -4.55
CA ALA A 95 8.18 -16.70 -5.62
C ALA A 95 7.68 -15.65 -6.61
N HIS A 96 8.59 -14.94 -7.26
CA HIS A 96 8.33 -13.98 -8.32
C HIS A 96 9.17 -14.38 -9.54
N ILE A 97 8.57 -14.50 -10.72
CA ILE A 97 9.22 -15.01 -11.92
C ILE A 97 8.78 -14.17 -13.12
N GLY A 98 9.73 -13.83 -13.98
CA GLY A 98 9.48 -13.08 -15.22
C GLY A 98 9.78 -11.60 -15.05
N ASP A 99 8.92 -10.74 -15.60
CA ASP A 99 9.07 -9.29 -15.57
C ASP A 99 8.35 -8.72 -14.34
N VAL A 100 9.05 -8.69 -13.20
CA VAL A 100 8.52 -8.34 -11.88
C VAL A 100 9.21 -7.10 -11.31
N ALA A 101 8.64 -6.54 -10.25
CA ALA A 101 9.26 -5.46 -9.48
C ALA A 101 9.10 -5.76 -8.00
N MET A 102 10.17 -5.54 -7.23
CA MET A 102 10.18 -5.70 -5.77
C MET A 102 10.57 -4.37 -5.12
N ARG A 103 10.21 -4.21 -3.85
CA ARG A 103 10.50 -3.00 -3.07
C ARG A 103 11.05 -3.37 -1.70
N PHE A 104 12.27 -2.95 -1.42
CA PHE A 104 12.94 -3.16 -0.14
C PHE A 104 12.91 -1.88 0.71
N SER A 105 13.39 -0.77 0.16
CA SER A 105 13.26 0.56 0.77
C SER A 105 13.38 1.69 -0.28
N PRO A 106 12.95 2.92 0.03
CA PRO A 106 13.11 4.06 -0.90
C PRO A 106 14.56 4.35 -1.30
N TYR A 107 15.53 3.99 -0.44
CA TYR A 107 16.96 4.29 -0.61
C TYR A 107 17.77 3.15 -1.25
N THR A 108 17.14 2.00 -1.53
CA THR A 108 17.77 0.78 -2.05
C THR A 108 17.04 0.29 -3.32
N LEU A 109 16.46 -0.91 -3.32
CA LEU A 109 15.58 -1.38 -4.39
C LEU A 109 14.17 -0.82 -4.17
N ASN A 110 13.71 0.06 -5.05
CA ASN A 110 12.43 0.75 -4.93
C ASN A 110 11.57 0.60 -6.20
N GLY A 111 11.17 -0.64 -6.51
CA GLY A 111 10.25 -0.90 -7.61
C GLY A 111 10.86 -0.79 -9.01
N HIS A 112 12.20 -0.78 -9.13
CA HIS A 112 12.84 -0.94 -10.44
C HIS A 112 12.50 -2.31 -11.01
N GLN A 113 11.95 -2.33 -12.22
CA GLN A 113 11.53 -3.57 -12.86
C GLN A 113 12.76 -4.40 -13.24
N PHE A 114 12.66 -5.72 -13.10
CA PHE A 114 13.66 -6.67 -13.56
C PHE A 114 13.03 -7.87 -14.26
N THR A 115 13.73 -8.43 -15.25
CA THR A 115 13.43 -9.76 -15.77
C THR A 115 14.27 -10.78 -15.00
N GLY A 116 13.65 -11.63 -14.18
CA GLY A 116 14.39 -12.61 -13.39
C GLY A 116 13.54 -13.36 -12.38
N VAL A 117 14.12 -13.63 -11.22
CA VAL A 117 13.47 -14.34 -10.11
C VAL A 117 13.58 -13.53 -8.81
N GLY A 118 12.57 -13.64 -7.98
CA GLY A 118 12.55 -13.11 -6.63
C GLY A 118 11.82 -14.03 -5.68
N VAL A 119 12.00 -13.83 -4.38
CA VAL A 119 11.30 -14.57 -3.35
C VAL A 119 11.01 -13.66 -2.16
N ASP A 120 9.82 -13.78 -1.60
CA ASP A 120 9.42 -13.22 -0.32
C ASP A 120 9.06 -14.35 0.64
N ILE A 121 9.71 -14.37 1.79
CA ILE A 121 9.55 -15.33 2.88
C ILE A 121 9.09 -14.56 4.11
N SER A 122 7.86 -14.82 4.55
CA SER A 122 7.24 -14.16 5.71
C SER A 122 6.49 -15.16 6.57
N PRO A 123 7.19 -16.08 7.28
CA PRO A 123 6.56 -17.02 8.20
C PRO A 123 5.77 -16.30 9.29
N ASN A 124 4.89 -17.03 9.99
CA ASN A 124 4.11 -16.52 11.13
C ASN A 124 4.97 -16.13 12.37
N GLY A 125 6.29 -16.13 12.22
CA GLY A 125 7.26 -15.77 13.25
C GLY A 125 7.84 -14.37 13.05
N PRO A 126 8.89 -14.04 13.83
CA PRO A 126 9.50 -12.71 13.82
C PRO A 126 10.35 -12.44 12.58
N PHE A 127 10.82 -13.48 11.89
CA PHE A 127 11.76 -13.37 10.78
C PHE A 127 11.05 -13.18 9.44
N LYS A 128 11.54 -12.24 8.62
CA LYS A 128 11.15 -12.10 7.21
C LYS A 128 12.39 -11.95 6.35
N PHE A 129 12.33 -12.49 5.15
CA PHE A 129 13.42 -12.45 4.18
C PHE A 129 12.88 -12.24 2.78
N SER A 130 13.54 -11.41 2.00
CA SER A 130 13.24 -11.18 0.58
C SER A 130 14.53 -11.22 -0.21
N ALA A 131 14.51 -11.79 -1.40
CA ALA A 131 15.64 -11.78 -2.30
C ALA A 131 15.21 -11.59 -3.75
N MET A 132 16.10 -11.03 -4.56
CA MET A 132 15.88 -10.86 -6.00
C MET A 132 17.18 -11.09 -6.76
N TYR A 133 17.07 -11.62 -7.97
CA TYR A 133 18.14 -11.71 -8.95
C TYR A 133 17.56 -11.56 -10.36
N GLY A 134 18.12 -10.66 -11.16
CA GLY A 134 17.68 -10.53 -12.54
C GLY A 134 18.28 -9.37 -13.29
N ARG A 135 17.85 -9.26 -14.55
CA ARG A 135 18.25 -8.20 -15.46
C ARG A 135 17.41 -6.96 -15.25
N LEU A 136 18.06 -5.84 -14.91
CA LEU A 136 17.46 -4.53 -14.72
C LEU A 136 17.40 -3.74 -16.04
N LEU A 137 18.46 -3.82 -16.87
CA LEU A 137 18.54 -3.16 -18.18
C LEU A 137 18.96 -4.15 -19.25
N ARG A 138 18.40 -3.98 -20.44
CA ARG A 138 18.84 -4.66 -21.66
C ARG A 138 19.96 -3.85 -22.30
N ALA A 139 20.89 -4.54 -22.96
CA ALA A 139 21.80 -3.87 -23.88
C ALA A 139 21.00 -3.31 -25.06
N THR A 140 21.22 -2.04 -25.36
CA THR A 140 20.68 -1.36 -26.54
C THR A 140 21.87 -0.71 -27.25
N GLU A 141 22.14 -1.16 -28.48
CA GLU A 141 23.23 -0.65 -29.31
C GLU A 141 22.92 0.77 -29.81
N PHE A 142 23.96 1.51 -30.13
CA PHE A 142 23.82 2.80 -30.82
C PHE A 142 23.47 2.56 -32.29
N ASP A 143 22.49 3.32 -32.79
CA ASP A 143 22.09 3.34 -34.18
C ASP A 143 22.25 4.77 -34.74
N PRO A 144 23.19 5.00 -35.69
CA PRO A 144 23.40 6.32 -36.29
C PRO A 144 22.19 6.85 -37.06
N ASP A 145 21.33 5.96 -37.58
CA ASP A 145 20.12 6.34 -38.31
C ASP A 145 18.95 6.70 -37.36
N GLN A 146 19.09 6.36 -36.08
CA GLN A 146 18.13 6.64 -35.01
C GLN A 146 18.85 7.12 -33.73
N PRO A 147 19.52 8.29 -33.76
CA PRO A 147 20.30 8.78 -32.64
C PRO A 147 19.48 9.08 -31.39
N GLU A 148 18.15 9.18 -31.50
CA GLU A 148 17.20 9.30 -30.38
C GLU A 148 17.07 8.02 -29.53
N ASN A 149 17.63 6.90 -30.01
CA ASN A 149 17.62 5.63 -29.28
C ASN A 149 18.40 5.71 -27.97
N ILE A 150 17.83 5.16 -26.90
CA ILE A 150 18.49 5.13 -25.60
C ILE A 150 19.50 3.98 -25.57
N VAL A 151 20.77 4.32 -25.82
CA VAL A 151 21.91 3.40 -25.68
C VAL A 151 22.11 3.06 -24.20
N ALA A 152 22.24 1.77 -23.89
CA ALA A 152 22.42 1.33 -22.51
C ALA A 152 23.20 0.01 -22.47
N TYR A 153 24.09 -0.14 -21.49
CA TYR A 153 24.72 -1.42 -21.18
C TYR A 153 23.70 -2.40 -20.59
N TYR A 154 23.95 -3.70 -20.79
CA TYR A 154 23.25 -4.75 -20.07
C TYR A 154 23.56 -4.64 -18.56
N ARG A 155 22.51 -4.51 -17.74
CA ARG A 155 22.64 -4.39 -16.28
C ARG A 155 21.95 -5.54 -15.58
N ASN A 156 22.70 -6.28 -14.77
CA ASN A 156 22.15 -7.26 -13.84
C ASN A 156 22.22 -6.73 -12.42
N GLY A 157 21.30 -7.19 -11.57
CA GLY A 157 21.31 -6.87 -10.16
C GLY A 157 20.75 -7.98 -9.30
N TYR A 158 21.11 -7.91 -8.03
CA TYR A 158 20.59 -8.77 -6.99
C TYR A 158 20.44 -8.00 -5.69
N GLY A 159 19.54 -8.46 -4.85
CA GLY A 159 19.27 -7.80 -3.59
C GLY A 159 18.72 -8.76 -2.56
N LEU A 160 18.97 -8.44 -1.31
CA LEU A 160 18.60 -9.20 -0.13
C LEU A 160 18.01 -8.22 0.89
N LYS A 161 16.90 -8.59 1.51
CA LYS A 161 16.33 -7.92 2.67
C LYS A 161 16.04 -8.97 3.73
N ALA A 162 16.52 -8.77 4.94
CA ALA A 162 16.21 -9.61 6.08
C ALA A 162 15.72 -8.73 7.22
N SER A 163 14.68 -9.14 7.94
CA SER A 163 14.21 -8.43 9.12
C SER A 163 13.78 -9.39 10.22
N TYR A 164 13.89 -8.93 11.46
CA TYR A 164 13.50 -9.65 12.65
C TYR A 164 12.69 -8.73 13.57
N ALA A 165 11.44 -9.11 13.82
CA ALA A 165 10.52 -8.41 14.71
C ALA A 165 10.62 -8.95 16.14
N PHE A 166 11.29 -8.22 17.01
CA PHE A 166 11.13 -8.35 18.47
C PHE A 166 9.80 -7.73 18.91
N GLU A 167 9.43 -7.91 20.18
CA GLU A 167 8.16 -7.41 20.74
C GLU A 167 7.95 -5.89 20.53
N LYS A 168 9.00 -5.10 20.78
CA LYS A 168 8.97 -3.63 20.70
C LYS A 168 9.87 -3.05 19.61
N VAL A 169 10.68 -3.87 18.93
CA VAL A 169 11.68 -3.41 17.97
C VAL A 169 11.64 -4.31 16.75
N ASN A 170 11.63 -3.75 15.54
CA ASN A 170 11.89 -4.50 14.31
C ASN A 170 13.21 -4.04 13.73
N LEU A 171 14.16 -4.96 13.54
CA LEU A 171 15.45 -4.70 12.90
C LEU A 171 15.46 -5.27 11.49
N GLY A 172 15.77 -4.46 10.49
CA GLY A 172 15.89 -4.87 9.09
C GLY A 172 17.23 -4.47 8.49
N MET A 173 17.83 -5.36 7.72
CA MET A 173 19.03 -5.11 6.92
C MET A 173 18.71 -5.35 5.45
N ILE A 174 19.21 -4.48 4.60
CA ILE A 174 19.03 -4.53 3.15
C ILE A 174 20.40 -4.44 2.48
N PHE A 175 20.63 -5.26 1.48
CA PHE A 175 21.77 -5.21 0.58
C PHE A 175 21.27 -5.24 -0.86
N PHE A 176 21.83 -4.41 -1.73
CA PHE A 176 21.50 -4.39 -3.15
C PHE A 176 22.76 -4.13 -3.97
N LYS A 177 22.96 -4.89 -5.04
CA LYS A 177 24.05 -4.69 -6.00
C LYS A 177 23.49 -4.69 -7.42
N ALA A 178 24.00 -3.81 -8.27
CA ALA A 178 23.78 -3.85 -9.70
C ALA A 178 25.01 -3.41 -10.48
N THR A 179 25.30 -4.11 -11.57
CA THR A 179 26.53 -3.94 -12.36
C THR A 179 26.22 -4.01 -13.84
N ASP A 180 26.85 -3.12 -14.61
CA ASP A 180 26.86 -3.14 -16.07
C ASP A 180 27.90 -4.11 -16.60
N ASP A 181 27.56 -4.84 -17.67
CA ASP A 181 28.51 -5.63 -18.43
C ASP A 181 29.19 -4.76 -19.50
N GLU A 182 30.48 -4.49 -19.32
CA GLU A 182 31.30 -3.68 -20.23
C GLU A 182 31.36 -4.25 -21.66
N ASN A 183 31.13 -5.56 -21.84
CA ASN A 183 31.22 -6.26 -23.13
C ASN A 183 29.85 -6.42 -23.81
N SER A 184 28.80 -5.80 -23.27
CA SER A 184 27.43 -5.97 -23.77
C SER A 184 27.07 -5.10 -24.98
N LEU A 185 27.85 -4.06 -25.26
CA LEU A 185 27.75 -3.22 -26.46
C LEU A 185 28.90 -3.56 -27.40
N LYS A 186 28.58 -3.78 -28.67
CA LYS A 186 29.54 -4.19 -29.71
C LYS A 186 29.77 -3.10 -30.75
N GLN A 187 28.78 -2.24 -30.99
CA GLN A 187 28.91 -1.17 -31.95
C GLN A 187 29.64 0.02 -31.32
N PRO A 188 30.55 0.69 -32.06
CA PRO A 188 31.11 1.94 -31.59
C PRO A 188 30.00 2.98 -31.49
N PHE A 189 30.10 3.84 -30.49
CA PHE A 189 29.17 4.92 -30.27
C PHE A 189 29.94 6.21 -29.97
N PRO A 190 29.36 7.39 -30.27
CA PRO A 190 30.02 8.67 -30.03
C PRO A 190 30.42 8.82 -28.55
N PHE A 191 31.64 9.30 -28.30
CA PHE A 191 32.14 9.55 -26.94
C PHE A 191 31.25 10.54 -26.19
N GLU A 192 30.64 11.44 -26.94
CA GLU A 192 29.73 12.51 -26.54
C GLU A 192 28.48 11.98 -25.80
N LEU A 193 28.11 10.69 -25.98
CA LEU A 193 27.04 10.06 -25.20
C LEU A 193 27.38 9.93 -23.70
N GLY A 194 28.64 10.09 -23.31
CA GLY A 194 29.06 10.03 -21.90
C GLY A 194 28.74 8.69 -21.22
N LEU A 195 28.57 7.62 -22.00
CA LEU A 195 28.14 6.31 -21.53
C LEU A 195 29.34 5.46 -21.09
N SER A 196 29.34 5.09 -19.81
CA SER A 196 30.34 4.20 -19.20
C SER A 196 29.65 3.05 -18.46
N PRO A 197 30.26 1.85 -18.41
CA PRO A 197 29.73 0.74 -17.62
C PRO A 197 29.98 1.00 -16.13
N LYS A 198 28.92 0.91 -15.31
CA LYS A 198 28.94 1.31 -13.88
C LYS A 198 28.71 0.13 -12.95
N ASP A 199 29.17 0.26 -11.70
CA ASP A 199 28.89 -0.69 -10.61
C ASP A 199 28.29 0.04 -9.40
N ASN A 200 27.27 -0.52 -8.75
CA ASN A 200 26.63 0.05 -7.57
C ASN A 200 26.38 -1.01 -6.50
N VAL A 201 26.75 -0.69 -5.26
CA VAL A 201 26.39 -1.45 -4.06
C VAL A 201 25.72 -0.52 -3.07
N VAL A 202 24.61 -0.97 -2.48
CA VAL A 202 23.87 -0.24 -1.45
C VAL A 202 23.62 -1.17 -0.26
N ALA A 203 23.86 -0.67 0.95
CA ALA A 203 23.43 -1.32 2.18
C ALA A 203 22.56 -0.36 2.99
N SER A 204 21.49 -0.86 3.61
CA SER A 204 20.61 -0.09 4.49
C SER A 204 20.28 -0.85 5.76
N LEU A 205 20.23 -0.13 6.88
CA LEU A 205 19.70 -0.60 8.16
C LEU A 205 18.39 0.15 8.41
N GLU A 206 17.28 -0.57 8.53
CA GLU A 206 15.98 -0.04 8.93
C GLU A 206 15.62 -0.54 10.32
N THR A 207 15.00 0.30 11.14
CA THR A 207 14.52 -0.07 12.46
C THR A 207 13.22 0.62 12.78
N ASN A 208 12.29 -0.10 13.41
CA ASN A 208 11.06 0.47 13.95
C ASN A 208 10.94 0.14 15.44
N PHE A 209 10.88 1.16 16.28
CA PHE A 209 10.66 1.05 17.72
C PHE A 209 9.21 1.41 18.03
N LYS A 210 8.45 0.48 18.60
CA LYS A 210 7.15 0.77 19.22
C LYS A 210 7.41 1.36 20.60
N VAL A 211 7.23 2.67 20.73
CA VAL A 211 7.42 3.40 21.98
C VAL A 211 6.03 3.66 22.56
N LEU A 212 5.67 2.95 23.64
CA LEU A 212 4.30 2.93 24.16
C LEU A 212 3.30 2.33 23.13
N GLU A 213 2.03 2.18 23.49
CA GLU A 213 1.00 1.66 22.57
C GLU A 213 0.60 2.63 21.45
N LYS A 214 1.00 3.90 21.58
CA LYS A 214 0.50 5.00 20.74
C LYS A 214 1.59 5.70 19.94
N ALA A 215 2.87 5.34 20.11
CA ALA A 215 3.97 5.98 19.39
C ALA A 215 4.88 4.98 18.67
N ASP A 216 5.33 5.37 17.48
CA ASP A 216 6.26 4.61 16.65
C ASP A 216 7.44 5.50 16.25
N ILE A 217 8.67 5.02 16.44
CA ILE A 217 9.89 5.67 15.91
C ILE A 217 10.45 4.78 14.81
N LYS A 218 10.56 5.30 13.59
CA LYS A 218 11.22 4.62 12.47
C LYS A 218 12.53 5.30 12.18
N VAL A 219 13.56 4.52 11.90
CA VAL A 219 14.90 4.99 11.52
C VAL A 219 15.37 4.15 10.35
N GLU A 220 15.92 4.78 9.32
CA GLU A 220 16.62 4.12 8.21
C GLU A 220 17.93 4.86 7.93
N TYR A 221 19.02 4.12 7.79
CA TYR A 221 20.31 4.62 7.37
C TYR A 221 20.85 3.77 6.23
N ALA A 222 21.05 4.40 5.07
CA ALA A 222 21.53 3.75 3.86
C ALA A 222 22.84 4.36 3.37
N VAL A 223 23.71 3.53 2.81
CA VAL A 223 24.97 3.92 2.17
C VAL A 223 25.01 3.32 0.77
N SER A 224 25.26 4.16 -0.23
CA SER A 224 25.42 3.77 -1.64
C SER A 224 26.85 4.03 -2.10
N GLY A 225 27.54 2.99 -2.54
CA GLY A 225 28.83 3.04 -3.21
C GLY A 225 28.66 2.86 -4.72
N ILE A 226 29.30 3.72 -5.51
CA ILE A 226 29.15 3.72 -6.97
C ILE A 226 30.49 3.93 -7.64
N THR A 227 30.83 3.04 -8.56
CA THR A 227 31.96 3.15 -9.49
C THR A 227 31.41 3.70 -10.82
N GLU A 228 31.86 4.88 -11.24
CA GLU A 228 31.35 5.56 -12.45
C GLU A 228 31.86 4.94 -13.75
N ASP A 229 33.02 4.30 -13.75
CA ASP A 229 33.52 3.55 -14.90
C ASP A 229 34.34 2.33 -14.44
N VAL A 230 33.82 1.11 -14.66
CA VAL A 230 34.50 -0.13 -14.25
C VAL A 230 35.74 -0.44 -15.10
N ARG A 231 35.92 0.21 -16.25
CA ARG A 231 37.09 0.02 -17.13
C ARG A 231 38.35 0.66 -16.56
N VAL A 232 38.20 1.64 -15.65
CA VAL A 232 39.32 2.32 -14.99
C VAL A 232 39.97 1.38 -13.98
N LYS A 233 41.29 1.19 -14.12
CA LYS A 233 42.08 0.25 -13.31
C LYS A 233 42.82 0.88 -12.14
N ASP A 234 42.90 2.21 -12.10
CA ASP A 234 43.60 2.92 -11.02
C ASP A 234 42.88 2.68 -9.69
N PRO A 235 43.54 2.06 -8.70
CA PRO A 235 42.92 1.75 -7.43
C PRO A 235 42.70 3.02 -6.62
N ARG A 236 41.69 3.00 -5.73
CA ARG A 236 41.54 4.06 -4.73
C ARG A 236 42.72 4.12 -3.80
N SER A 237 43.04 5.32 -3.33
CA SER A 237 44.03 5.53 -2.25
C SER A 237 43.64 4.86 -0.92
N LYS A 238 42.34 4.69 -0.66
CA LYS A 238 41.80 3.98 0.51
C LYS A 238 40.60 3.13 0.10
N LYS A 239 40.56 1.90 0.60
CA LYS A 239 39.43 0.98 0.45
C LYS A 239 38.20 1.55 1.17
N GLY A 240 37.05 1.51 0.51
CA GLY A 240 35.77 1.91 1.07
C GLY A 240 35.05 0.80 1.82
N PRO A 241 33.90 1.12 2.44
CA PRO A 241 33.13 0.16 3.24
C PRO A 241 32.59 -1.04 2.45
N PHE A 242 32.47 -0.94 1.12
CA PHE A 242 32.01 -2.03 0.26
C PHE A 242 33.10 -2.64 -0.63
N SER A 243 34.39 -2.45 -0.31
CA SER A 243 35.49 -2.93 -1.17
C SER A 243 35.51 -4.45 -1.44
N LEU A 244 34.75 -5.24 -0.68
CA LEU A 244 34.57 -6.69 -0.89
C LEU A 244 33.51 -7.00 -1.96
N PHE A 245 32.56 -6.10 -2.18
CA PHE A 245 31.40 -6.31 -3.04
C PHE A 245 31.35 -5.32 -4.21
N LEU A 246 32.17 -4.27 -4.20
CA LEU A 246 32.22 -3.23 -5.22
C LEU A 246 33.61 -3.23 -5.86
N ASN A 247 33.68 -3.19 -7.19
CA ASN A 247 34.94 -3.04 -7.91
C ASN A 247 35.41 -1.58 -7.78
N GLU A 248 36.14 -1.29 -6.70
CA GLU A 248 36.56 0.07 -6.39
C GLU A 248 37.77 0.53 -7.21
N ASN A 249 37.65 1.70 -7.82
CA ASN A 249 38.72 2.43 -8.49
C ASN A 249 38.62 3.93 -8.17
N VAL A 250 39.49 4.76 -8.75
CA VAL A 250 39.51 6.22 -8.53
C VAL A 250 38.18 6.93 -8.83
N THR A 251 37.30 6.33 -9.63
CA THR A 251 35.96 6.86 -9.95
C THR A 251 34.87 6.46 -8.96
N THR A 252 35.25 5.83 -7.83
CA THR A 252 34.29 5.31 -6.86
C THR A 252 33.94 6.31 -5.78
N HIS A 253 32.66 6.60 -5.61
CA HIS A 253 32.13 7.53 -4.61
C HIS A 253 31.13 6.85 -3.66
N TYR A 254 31.03 7.38 -2.44
CA TYR A 254 30.15 6.87 -1.39
C TYR A 254 29.23 7.99 -0.89
N PHE A 255 27.93 7.69 -0.83
CA PHE A 255 26.89 8.63 -0.45
C PHE A 255 26.00 8.02 0.63
N LYS A 256 25.41 8.85 1.50
CA LYS A 256 24.55 8.40 2.60
C LYS A 256 23.15 8.98 2.47
N ALA A 257 22.17 8.22 2.95
CA ALA A 257 20.82 8.69 3.17
C ALA A 257 20.36 8.27 4.57
N PHE A 258 19.65 9.17 5.24
CA PHE A 258 19.14 8.99 6.59
C PHE A 258 17.70 9.47 6.65
N ASN A 259 16.84 8.69 7.29
CA ASN A 259 15.45 9.05 7.50
C ASN A 259 15.02 8.58 8.88
N THR A 260 14.43 9.47 9.66
CA THR A 260 13.81 9.13 10.92
C THR A 260 12.42 9.76 10.98
N SER A 261 11.45 9.02 11.52
CA SER A 261 10.13 9.55 11.81
C SER A 261 9.67 9.14 13.20
N PHE A 262 8.90 10.02 13.82
CA PHE A 262 8.14 9.76 15.04
C PHE A 262 6.68 9.98 14.70
N ASP A 263 5.83 8.99 14.98
CA ASP A 263 4.40 9.05 14.77
C ASP A 263 3.70 8.80 16.11
N TYR A 264 2.78 9.66 16.52
CA TYR A 264 2.02 9.56 17.77
C TYR A 264 0.52 9.66 17.51
N ARG A 265 -0.25 8.68 18.00
CA ARG A 265 -1.71 8.63 17.87
C ARG A 265 -2.37 9.24 19.11
N ALA A 266 -3.18 10.28 18.90
CA ALA A 266 -3.86 11.01 19.97
C ALA A 266 -5.34 11.17 19.65
N GLY A 267 -6.23 10.54 20.43
CA GLY A 267 -7.67 10.60 20.20
C GLY A 267 -8.05 10.14 18.79
N ASN A 268 -8.83 10.97 18.08
CA ASN A 268 -9.25 10.75 16.68
C ASN A 268 -8.28 11.40 15.66
N GLY A 269 -6.99 11.41 15.98
CA GLY A 269 -5.97 12.05 15.18
C GLY A 269 -4.57 11.52 15.42
N SER A 270 -3.60 12.19 14.81
CA SER A 270 -2.19 11.85 14.89
C SER A 270 -1.32 13.08 14.77
N MET A 271 -0.14 13.02 15.38
CA MET A 271 0.93 13.98 15.20
C MET A 271 2.20 13.20 14.85
N GLY A 272 2.99 13.70 13.91
CA GLY A 272 4.25 13.11 13.55
C GLY A 272 5.31 14.16 13.24
N ALA A 273 6.56 13.74 13.37
CA ALA A 273 7.73 14.49 12.98
C ALA A 273 8.62 13.60 12.11
N LYS A 274 9.15 14.13 11.02
CA LYS A 274 10.06 13.43 10.10
C LYS A 274 11.32 14.26 9.91
N TYR A 275 12.47 13.63 9.95
CA TYR A 275 13.74 14.19 9.49
C TYR A 275 14.34 13.27 8.43
N GLU A 276 14.68 13.84 7.29
CA GLU A 276 15.25 13.14 6.15
C GLU A 276 16.45 13.92 5.65
N ARG A 277 17.59 13.26 5.49
CA ARG A 277 18.81 13.83 4.94
C ARG A 277 19.42 12.88 3.93
N ILE A 278 19.70 13.38 2.74
CA ILE A 278 20.20 12.62 1.61
C ILE A 278 21.37 13.39 1.04
N ASP A 279 22.55 12.77 1.02
CA ASP A 279 23.77 13.39 0.52
C ASP A 279 23.62 13.80 -0.96
N PRO A 280 24.35 14.84 -1.40
CA PRO A 280 24.45 15.18 -2.81
C PRO A 280 24.92 13.98 -3.63
N ASN A 281 24.35 13.80 -4.82
CA ASN A 281 24.64 12.68 -5.73
C ASN A 281 24.32 11.26 -5.21
N TYR A 282 23.67 11.13 -4.04
CA TYR A 282 23.14 9.83 -3.64
C TYR A 282 22.22 9.29 -4.74
N ARG A 283 22.47 8.04 -5.15
CA ARG A 283 21.63 7.31 -6.09
C ARG A 283 21.79 5.82 -5.87
N THR A 284 20.82 5.06 -6.34
CA THR A 284 20.83 3.59 -6.35
C THR A 284 20.35 3.12 -7.71
N PHE A 285 20.94 2.07 -8.24
CA PHE A 285 20.48 1.46 -9.50
C PHE A 285 19.24 0.58 -9.30
N GLY A 286 18.72 0.49 -8.07
CA GLY A 286 17.47 -0.17 -7.71
C GLY A 286 16.24 0.72 -7.81
N ALA A 287 16.35 1.96 -8.31
CA ALA A 287 15.25 2.89 -8.49
C ALA A 287 15.43 3.69 -9.79
N TYR A 288 14.33 4.09 -10.44
CA TYR A 288 14.37 4.93 -11.65
C TYR A 288 14.66 6.39 -11.34
N TYR A 289 14.08 6.89 -10.25
CA TYR A 289 14.17 8.28 -9.83
C TYR A 289 14.41 8.35 -8.34
N PHE A 290 15.24 9.30 -7.93
CA PHE A 290 15.58 9.50 -6.53
C PHE A 290 15.89 10.97 -6.27
N ASN A 291 15.34 11.52 -5.19
CA ASN A 291 15.65 12.89 -4.76
C ASN A 291 16.99 12.86 -4.00
N ASN A 292 17.96 13.68 -4.39
CA ASN A 292 19.24 13.80 -3.68
C ASN A 292 19.57 15.24 -3.35
N ASP A 293 20.66 15.45 -2.61
CA ASP A 293 21.05 16.76 -2.09
C ASP A 293 19.90 17.43 -1.32
N LEU A 294 19.39 16.71 -0.31
CA LEU A 294 18.16 17.09 0.35
C LEU A 294 18.24 16.91 1.85
N GLU A 295 17.91 17.95 2.59
CA GLU A 295 17.53 17.84 4.00
C GLU A 295 16.12 18.38 4.22
N ASN A 296 15.29 17.62 4.90
CA ASN A 296 13.89 17.94 5.15
C ASN A 296 13.51 17.60 6.60
N ILE A 297 12.99 18.60 7.33
CA ILE A 297 12.39 18.44 8.65
C ILE A 297 10.91 18.75 8.49
N ALA A 298 10.02 17.80 8.74
CA ALA A 298 8.57 17.99 8.59
C ALA A 298 7.81 17.61 9.86
N LEU A 299 6.73 18.31 10.13
CA LEU A 299 5.72 18.02 11.13
C LEU A 299 4.41 17.75 10.40
N ASN A 300 3.75 16.66 10.76
CA ASN A 300 2.43 16.32 10.27
C ASN A 300 1.45 16.21 11.43
N ALA A 301 0.23 16.72 11.26
CA ALA A 301 -0.83 16.59 12.23
C ALA A 301 -2.13 16.32 11.52
N SER A 302 -2.97 15.46 12.07
CA SER A 302 -4.33 15.25 11.60
C SER A 302 -5.28 15.09 12.76
N GLN A 303 -6.50 15.58 12.61
CA GLN A 303 -7.54 15.47 13.63
C GLN A 303 -8.91 15.41 12.97
N THR A 304 -9.77 14.56 13.54
CA THR A 304 -11.20 14.55 13.23
C THR A 304 -11.97 15.13 14.42
N ILE A 305 -12.67 16.25 14.21
CA ILE A 305 -13.44 16.98 15.23
C ILE A 305 -14.93 17.13 14.82
N PHE A 306 -15.75 17.65 15.74
CA PHE A 306 -17.19 17.87 15.56
C PHE A 306 -17.97 16.59 15.16
N ASN A 307 -17.85 15.52 15.95
CA ASN A 307 -18.52 14.23 15.72
C ASN A 307 -18.29 13.70 14.29
N ASN A 308 -17.03 13.73 13.86
CA ASN A 308 -16.60 13.25 12.55
C ASN A 308 -17.09 14.07 11.35
N THR A 309 -17.59 15.29 11.57
CA THR A 309 -17.99 16.17 10.47
C THR A 309 -16.85 17.01 9.92
N LEU A 310 -15.78 17.27 10.68
CA LEU A 310 -14.62 18.04 10.21
C LEU A 310 -13.33 17.24 10.36
N ASN A 311 -12.68 16.94 9.24
CA ASN A 311 -11.35 16.36 9.17
C ASN A 311 -10.34 17.44 8.77
N ILE A 312 -9.26 17.56 9.54
CA ILE A 312 -8.17 18.51 9.32
C ILE A 312 -6.88 17.70 9.20
N GLY A 313 -6.10 17.95 8.16
CA GLY A 313 -4.75 17.44 8.00
C GLY A 313 -3.80 18.57 7.65
N VAL A 314 -2.68 18.66 8.36
CA VAL A 314 -1.64 19.67 8.18
C VAL A 314 -0.30 18.97 8.05
N ASN A 315 0.53 19.40 7.10
CA ASN A 315 1.93 19.03 6.99
C ASN A 315 2.73 20.33 6.82
N VAL A 316 3.78 20.54 7.60
CA VAL A 316 4.65 21.71 7.49
C VAL A 316 6.08 21.22 7.65
N GLY A 317 6.97 21.56 6.72
CA GLY A 317 8.37 21.20 6.80
C GLY A 317 9.30 22.28 6.28
N LEU A 318 10.55 22.23 6.73
CA LEU A 318 11.65 23.04 6.25
C LEU A 318 12.56 22.14 5.44
N GLN A 319 12.79 22.53 4.19
CA GLN A 319 13.61 21.80 3.23
C GLN A 319 14.78 22.66 2.78
N ARG A 320 15.99 22.07 2.67
CA ARG A 320 17.14 22.71 2.06
C ARG A 320 17.94 21.77 1.16
N ASP A 321 18.69 22.36 0.23
CA ASP A 321 19.67 21.66 -0.62
C ASP A 321 21.08 22.26 -0.43
N ASN A 322 22.00 21.92 -1.33
CA ASN A 322 23.41 22.33 -1.34
C ASN A 322 24.17 21.90 -0.08
N LEU A 323 24.02 20.64 0.34
CA LEU A 323 24.57 20.13 1.59
C LEU A 323 26.11 20.10 1.61
N ASP A 324 26.76 20.08 0.44
CA ASP A 324 28.22 20.15 0.26
C ASP A 324 28.74 21.55 -0.08
N LYS A 325 27.84 22.55 -0.23
CA LYS A 325 28.16 23.93 -0.65
C LYS A 325 28.85 24.01 -2.02
N ALA A 326 28.62 23.03 -2.90
CA ALA A 326 29.17 23.04 -4.25
C ALA A 326 28.35 23.91 -5.23
N LYS A 327 27.06 24.15 -4.95
CA LYS A 327 26.21 25.02 -5.77
C LYS A 327 26.46 26.50 -5.45
N SER A 328 26.30 27.34 -6.48
CA SER A 328 26.36 28.80 -6.39
C SER A 328 25.25 29.39 -5.50
N SER A 329 24.13 28.68 -5.34
CA SER A 329 22.95 29.14 -4.62
C SER A 329 22.36 28.03 -3.74
N ASP A 330 22.06 28.35 -2.48
CA ASP A 330 21.36 27.49 -1.53
C ASP A 330 19.85 27.70 -1.63
N MET A 331 19.05 26.63 -1.68
CA MET A 331 17.62 26.69 -1.46
C MET A 331 17.30 26.39 0.00
N LYS A 332 16.52 27.27 0.63
CA LYS A 332 15.81 26.99 1.90
C LYS A 332 14.34 27.30 1.71
N ARG A 333 13.46 26.39 2.10
CA ARG A 333 12.02 26.52 1.82
C ARG A 333 11.14 25.97 2.92
N LEU A 334 10.06 26.68 3.19
CA LEU A 334 8.91 26.18 3.95
C LEU A 334 7.97 25.43 3.00
N VAL A 335 7.89 24.12 3.17
CA VAL A 335 6.92 23.24 2.52
C VAL A 335 5.71 23.10 3.43
N SER A 336 4.51 23.19 2.90
CA SER A 336 3.28 23.11 3.66
C SER A 336 2.16 22.50 2.84
N SER A 337 1.32 21.70 3.48
CA SER A 337 0.01 21.34 2.98
C SER A 337 -1.04 21.37 4.07
N ILE A 338 -2.25 21.76 3.70
CA ILE A 338 -3.42 21.79 4.55
C ILE A 338 -4.54 21.11 3.78
N ASN A 339 -5.24 20.17 4.41
CA ASN A 339 -6.40 19.50 3.86
C ASN A 339 -7.54 19.63 4.87
N LEU A 340 -8.70 20.08 4.41
CA LEU A 340 -9.90 20.28 5.20
C LEU A 340 -11.06 19.57 4.49
N SER A 341 -11.74 18.67 5.20
CA SER A 341 -12.94 18.02 4.71
C SER A 341 -14.06 18.21 5.72
N TYR A 342 -15.09 18.96 5.34
CA TYR A 342 -16.23 19.30 6.18
C TYR A 342 -17.52 18.73 5.60
N THR A 343 -18.15 17.81 6.33
CA THR A 343 -19.40 17.15 5.97
C THR A 343 -20.37 17.26 7.15
N PRO A 344 -21.04 18.42 7.33
CA PRO A 344 -21.92 18.66 8.47
C PRO A 344 -23.20 17.81 8.47
N ASN A 345 -23.62 17.33 7.30
CA ASN A 345 -24.81 16.50 7.12
C ASN A 345 -24.72 15.75 5.78
N GLU A 346 -25.73 14.92 5.48
CA GLU A 346 -25.79 14.11 4.26
C GLU A 346 -25.90 14.92 2.96
N LYS A 347 -26.22 16.22 3.02
CA LYS A 347 -26.47 17.07 1.85
C LYS A 347 -25.30 17.94 1.44
N LEU A 348 -24.42 18.31 2.36
CA LEU A 348 -23.32 19.26 2.10
C LEU A 348 -21.98 18.60 2.37
N GLY A 349 -21.10 18.63 1.37
CA GLY A 349 -19.69 18.29 1.50
C GLY A 349 -18.81 19.42 0.98
N ILE A 350 -17.85 19.85 1.79
CA ILE A 350 -16.85 20.86 1.45
C ILE A 350 -15.48 20.22 1.59
N ASN A 351 -14.67 20.29 0.55
CA ASN A 351 -13.28 19.86 0.59
C ASN A 351 -12.42 21.04 0.18
N SER A 352 -11.41 21.37 0.97
CA SER A 352 -10.41 22.36 0.62
C SER A 352 -9.03 21.78 0.83
N SER A 353 -8.13 22.06 -0.09
CA SER A 353 -6.73 21.68 0.06
C SER A 353 -5.81 22.80 -0.41
N PHE A 354 -4.65 22.88 0.21
CA PHE A 354 -3.55 23.74 -0.17
C PHE A 354 -2.25 22.95 -0.05
N SER A 355 -1.32 23.18 -0.97
CA SER A 355 0.00 22.54 -1.01
C SER A 355 0.97 23.44 -1.76
N ASN A 356 2.21 23.53 -1.29
CA ASN A 356 3.31 24.12 -2.05
C ASN A 356 4.44 23.11 -2.31
N PHE A 357 4.15 21.81 -2.28
CA PHE A 357 5.13 20.76 -2.56
C PHE A 357 5.70 20.89 -3.98
N GLN A 358 6.99 20.63 -4.12
CA GLN A 358 7.72 20.80 -5.37
C GLN A 358 7.95 19.45 -6.04
N SER A 359 7.89 19.41 -7.37
CA SER A 359 8.45 18.31 -8.15
C SER A 359 9.89 18.64 -8.53
N TYR A 360 10.80 17.70 -8.33
CA TYR A 360 12.16 17.81 -8.87
C TYR A 360 12.20 17.02 -10.17
N THR A 361 12.53 17.69 -11.26
CA THR A 361 12.91 17.01 -12.50
C THR A 361 14.31 17.48 -12.81
N ASN A 362 15.32 16.74 -12.31
CA ASN A 362 16.69 16.99 -12.71
C ASN A 362 16.87 16.37 -14.11
N ILE A 363 16.54 17.15 -15.15
CA ILE A 363 16.87 16.77 -16.52
C ILE A 363 18.31 17.22 -16.73
N ARG A 364 19.26 16.30 -16.63
CA ARG A 364 20.53 16.48 -17.32
C ARG A 364 20.27 16.18 -18.78
N ASP A 365 20.22 17.22 -19.61
CA ASP A 365 20.29 17.03 -21.05
C ASP A 365 21.69 16.47 -21.36
N GLN A 366 21.73 15.34 -22.07
CA GLN A 366 22.99 14.77 -22.53
C GLN A 366 23.57 15.62 -23.68
N PHE A 367 22.75 16.40 -24.40
CA PHE A 367 23.17 17.23 -25.53
C PHE A 367 23.87 18.54 -25.14
N ASP A 368 23.66 19.07 -23.93
CA ASP A 368 24.44 20.21 -23.39
C ASP A 368 25.90 19.82 -23.11
N TYR A 369 26.20 18.53 -23.01
CA TYR A 369 27.56 18.01 -22.93
C TYR A 369 28.25 17.92 -24.31
N ILE A 370 27.46 17.77 -25.38
CA ILE A 370 27.93 17.48 -26.74
C ILE A 370 28.32 18.75 -27.51
N ASN A 371 27.66 19.88 -27.23
CA ASN A 371 27.87 21.14 -27.97
C ASN A 371 28.90 22.09 -27.30
N GLN A 372 29.81 21.58 -26.47
CA GLN A 372 30.78 22.38 -25.70
C GLN A 372 31.99 22.82 -26.54
N VAL A 373 32.37 24.11 -26.46
CA VAL A 373 33.49 24.68 -27.23
C VAL A 373 34.61 25.26 -26.32
N GLY A 374 34.59 25.07 -24.99
CA GLY A 374 35.67 25.57 -24.12
C GLY A 374 35.67 25.10 -22.65
N GLU A 375 36.87 25.02 -22.04
CA GLU A 375 37.12 24.59 -20.64
C GLU A 375 36.67 25.60 -19.55
N PHE A 376 36.18 26.78 -19.92
CA PHE A 376 35.82 27.86 -18.98
C PHE A 376 34.32 28.22 -18.96
N ASP A 377 33.46 27.54 -19.71
CA ASP A 377 32.01 27.86 -19.75
C ASP A 377 31.19 27.20 -18.61
N ASN A 378 31.85 26.50 -17.68
CA ASN A 378 31.21 25.94 -16.50
C ASN A 378 31.00 26.99 -15.40
N VAL A 379 29.85 27.67 -15.45
CA VAL A 379 29.22 28.21 -14.24
C VAL A 379 27.74 27.84 -14.11
N ASP A 380 27.04 27.43 -15.17
CA ASP A 380 25.58 27.35 -15.11
C ASP A 380 25.04 25.99 -15.59
N THR A 381 25.01 25.01 -14.69
CA THR A 381 24.17 23.82 -14.91
C THR A 381 22.71 24.27 -14.86
N LEU A 382 21.97 24.16 -15.96
CA LEU A 382 20.52 24.40 -16.03
C LEU A 382 19.77 23.41 -15.12
N ASN A 383 19.74 23.68 -13.83
CA ASN A 383 19.00 22.89 -12.86
C ASN A 383 17.56 23.39 -12.84
N TYR A 384 16.72 22.86 -13.74
CA TYR A 384 15.32 23.25 -13.82
C TYR A 384 14.56 22.78 -12.59
N ARG A 385 14.04 23.75 -11.83
CA ARG A 385 13.23 23.49 -10.66
C ARG A 385 11.83 24.04 -10.83
N GLN A 386 10.83 23.16 -10.85
CA GLN A 386 9.43 23.56 -10.93
C GLN A 386 8.81 23.64 -9.53
N ILE A 387 8.66 24.86 -9.00
CA ILE A 387 7.91 25.09 -7.75
C ILE A 387 6.44 25.17 -8.07
N SER A 388 5.68 24.17 -7.61
CA SER A 388 4.24 24.15 -7.77
C SER A 388 3.51 24.52 -6.48
N LYS A 389 2.64 25.54 -6.55
CA LYS A 389 1.61 25.79 -5.53
C LYS A 389 0.29 25.29 -6.06
N ASN A 390 -0.50 24.63 -5.23
CA ASN A 390 -1.80 24.10 -5.59
C ASN A 390 -2.77 24.42 -4.46
N ALA A 391 -3.89 25.04 -4.78
CA ALA A 391 -5.02 25.22 -3.89
C ALA A 391 -6.27 24.71 -4.58
N SER A 392 -7.16 24.03 -3.85
CA SER A 392 -8.47 23.66 -4.39
C SER A 392 -9.58 23.81 -3.37
N LEU A 393 -10.77 24.08 -3.88
CA LEU A 393 -12.02 24.14 -3.15
C LEU A 393 -13.09 23.38 -3.94
N GLY A 394 -13.62 22.34 -3.33
CA GLY A 394 -14.73 21.55 -3.84
C GLY A 394 -15.95 21.69 -2.94
N LEU A 395 -17.09 22.05 -3.51
CA LEU A 395 -18.38 22.09 -2.85
C LEU A 395 -19.33 21.12 -3.56
N ASN A 396 -19.94 20.21 -2.80
CA ASN A 396 -20.99 19.32 -3.26
C ASN A 396 -22.24 19.56 -2.43
N TYR A 397 -23.36 19.83 -3.10
CA TYR A 397 -24.64 20.04 -2.42
C TYR A 397 -25.76 19.21 -3.05
N ALA A 398 -26.36 18.32 -2.27
CA ALA A 398 -27.53 17.55 -2.65
C ALA A 398 -28.81 18.36 -2.39
N LEU A 399 -29.27 19.07 -3.42
CA LEU A 399 -30.50 19.86 -3.41
C LEU A 399 -31.74 19.01 -3.17
N LYS A 400 -31.76 17.79 -3.74
CA LYS A 400 -32.85 16.83 -3.59
C LYS A 400 -32.32 15.41 -3.65
N GLN A 401 -32.76 14.56 -2.73
CA GLN A 401 -32.40 13.15 -2.69
C GLN A 401 -33.64 12.32 -2.35
N THR A 402 -34.25 11.74 -3.37
CA THR A 402 -35.43 10.89 -3.27
C THR A 402 -35.28 9.69 -4.23
N ASP A 403 -36.08 8.65 -4.06
CA ASP A 403 -36.02 7.45 -4.92
C ASP A 403 -36.36 7.73 -6.39
N THR A 404 -37.01 8.87 -6.69
CA THR A 404 -37.42 9.24 -8.04
C THR A 404 -36.57 10.35 -8.67
N ARG A 405 -35.96 11.20 -7.84
CA ARG A 405 -35.25 12.41 -8.28
C ARG A 405 -34.06 12.68 -7.36
N GLN A 406 -32.90 12.88 -7.97
CA GLN A 406 -31.66 13.25 -7.30
C GLN A 406 -31.07 14.47 -7.98
N TYR A 407 -31.01 15.61 -7.30
CA TYR A 407 -30.46 16.86 -7.82
C TYR A 407 -29.22 17.23 -7.02
N ARG A 408 -28.09 17.43 -7.70
CA ARG A 408 -26.83 17.82 -7.06
C ARG A 408 -26.22 19.00 -7.78
N ALA A 409 -25.70 19.96 -7.02
CA ALA A 409 -24.85 21.03 -7.50
C ALA A 409 -23.41 20.76 -7.06
N ASN A 410 -22.45 21.00 -7.95
CA ASN A 410 -21.03 20.91 -7.64
C ASN A 410 -20.32 22.17 -8.10
N ILE A 411 -19.39 22.64 -7.28
CA ILE A 411 -18.44 23.69 -7.62
C ILE A 411 -17.06 23.14 -7.32
N ASN A 412 -16.14 23.27 -8.26
CA ASN A 412 -14.75 22.93 -8.08
C ASN A 412 -13.90 24.11 -8.57
N LEU A 413 -13.04 24.63 -7.72
CA LEU A 413 -12.09 25.68 -8.03
C LEU A 413 -10.70 25.14 -7.73
N VAL A 414 -9.77 25.32 -8.66
CA VAL A 414 -8.37 24.91 -8.52
C VAL A 414 -7.49 26.06 -8.96
N TYR A 415 -6.61 26.50 -8.07
CA TYR A 415 -5.49 27.36 -8.40
C TYR A 415 -4.22 26.52 -8.42
N GLN A 416 -3.42 26.68 -9.46
CA GLN A 416 -2.09 26.10 -9.56
C GLN A 416 -1.12 27.17 -10.03
N ASN A 417 0.06 27.22 -9.44
CA ASN A 417 1.16 28.03 -9.95
C ASN A 417 2.36 27.10 -10.16
N SER A 418 3.19 27.43 -11.13
CA SER A 418 4.42 26.75 -11.49
C SER A 418 5.47 27.81 -11.77
N ASN A 419 6.51 27.86 -10.93
CA ASN A 419 7.65 28.74 -11.17
C ASN A 419 8.87 27.90 -11.53
N ASN A 420 9.34 28.04 -12.76
CA ASN A 420 10.62 27.50 -13.20
C ASN A 420 11.73 28.39 -12.65
N GLN A 421 12.59 27.80 -11.84
CA GLN A 421 13.74 28.46 -11.26
C GLN A 421 15.04 27.85 -11.75
N GLN A 422 16.02 28.72 -11.98
CA GLN A 422 17.41 28.42 -12.26
C GLN A 422 18.26 29.20 -11.23
N ASP A 423 19.20 28.53 -10.56
CA ASP A 423 20.02 29.12 -9.47
C ASP A 423 19.23 29.86 -8.37
N GLY A 424 18.00 29.42 -8.13
CA GLY A 424 17.12 30.04 -7.14
C GLY A 424 16.44 31.34 -7.60
N LYS A 425 16.67 31.79 -8.84
CA LYS A 425 15.94 32.89 -9.48
C LYS A 425 14.87 32.32 -10.40
N THR A 426 13.67 32.89 -10.36
CA THR A 426 12.63 32.56 -11.35
C THR A 426 13.12 33.02 -12.72
N MET A 427 13.12 32.13 -13.70
CA MET A 427 13.51 32.47 -15.07
C MET A 427 12.53 33.51 -15.63
N GLU A 428 13.03 34.38 -16.50
CA GLU A 428 12.18 35.27 -17.29
C GLU A 428 11.17 34.41 -18.08
N ASN A 429 9.88 34.74 -17.99
CA ASN A 429 8.76 33.96 -18.51
C ASN A 429 8.60 32.52 -17.97
N GLY A 430 9.35 32.13 -16.94
CA GLY A 430 9.28 30.81 -16.31
C GLY A 430 8.15 30.62 -15.30
N ALA A 431 7.37 31.66 -15.02
CA ALA A 431 6.22 31.59 -14.12
C ALA A 431 4.94 31.34 -14.91
N SER A 432 4.17 30.34 -14.48
CA SER A 432 2.83 30.06 -15.01
C SER A 432 1.83 29.93 -13.86
N GLU A 433 0.67 30.53 -14.01
CA GLU A 433 -0.46 30.40 -13.11
C GLU A 433 -1.66 29.85 -13.86
N PHE A 434 -2.45 29.00 -13.20
CA PHE A 434 -3.62 28.34 -13.74
C PHE A 434 -4.75 28.43 -12.72
N TYR A 435 -5.89 28.93 -13.15
CA TYR A 435 -7.12 29.03 -12.38
C TYR A 435 -8.19 28.25 -13.14
N ASN A 436 -8.52 27.07 -12.64
CA ASN A 436 -9.54 26.21 -13.22
C ASN A 436 -10.80 26.25 -12.37
N GLY A 437 -11.94 26.41 -13.00
CA GLY A 437 -13.24 26.44 -12.35
C GLY A 437 -14.22 25.55 -13.09
N THR A 438 -14.95 24.73 -12.35
CA THR A 438 -16.06 23.93 -12.88
C THR A 438 -17.28 24.13 -12.00
N VAL A 439 -18.39 24.54 -12.61
CA VAL A 439 -19.70 24.52 -11.98
C VAL A 439 -20.55 23.50 -12.71
N SER A 440 -21.22 22.61 -11.98
CA SER A 440 -22.10 21.64 -12.60
C SER A 440 -23.36 21.38 -11.80
N HIS A 441 -24.42 21.05 -12.51
CA HIS A 441 -25.69 20.63 -11.95
C HIS A 441 -26.10 19.31 -12.58
N SER A 442 -26.38 18.30 -11.74
CA SER A 442 -26.80 16.98 -12.19
C SER A 442 -28.25 16.71 -11.81
N TRP A 443 -29.04 16.28 -12.80
CA TRP A 443 -30.39 15.79 -12.66
C TRP A 443 -30.41 14.27 -12.87
N GLY A 444 -30.46 13.53 -11.77
CA GLY A 444 -30.65 12.09 -11.74
C GLY A 444 -32.12 11.72 -11.62
N TYR A 445 -32.56 10.79 -12.47
CA TYR A 445 -33.86 10.15 -12.44
C TYR A 445 -33.67 8.63 -12.24
N PRO A 446 -33.45 8.14 -11.01
CA PRO A 446 -33.06 6.76 -10.75
C PRO A 446 -34.03 5.71 -11.31
N LYS A 447 -35.35 5.95 -11.20
CA LYS A 447 -36.38 5.05 -11.78
C LYS A 447 -36.35 4.98 -13.31
N LYS A 448 -35.83 6.02 -13.99
CA LYS A 448 -35.64 6.05 -15.45
C LYS A 448 -34.21 5.68 -15.86
N ALA A 449 -33.34 5.38 -14.89
CA ALA A 449 -31.91 5.15 -15.06
C ALA A 449 -31.23 6.19 -15.97
N LEU A 450 -31.60 7.46 -15.80
CA LEU A 450 -31.15 8.59 -16.61
C LEU A 450 -30.49 9.63 -15.71
N THR A 451 -29.34 10.14 -16.13
CA THR A 451 -28.66 11.28 -15.51
C THR A 451 -28.33 12.30 -16.58
N ILE A 452 -28.66 13.55 -16.32
CA ILE A 452 -28.32 14.71 -17.16
C ILE A 452 -27.40 15.59 -16.34
N ILE A 453 -26.29 16.04 -16.93
CA ILE A 453 -25.31 16.91 -16.30
C ILE A 453 -25.16 18.12 -17.20
N LEU A 454 -25.39 19.31 -16.64
CA LEU A 454 -24.95 20.56 -17.25
C LEU A 454 -23.76 21.05 -16.48
N ALA A 455 -22.69 21.39 -17.18
CA ALA A 455 -21.49 21.95 -16.59
C ALA A 455 -21.00 23.16 -17.40
N ALA A 456 -20.32 24.07 -16.73
CA ALA A 456 -19.53 25.12 -17.33
C ALA A 456 -18.12 25.00 -16.77
N ASN A 457 -17.13 24.97 -17.66
CA ASN A 457 -15.71 24.92 -17.31
C ASN A 457 -15.04 26.22 -17.72
N SER A 458 -14.11 26.67 -16.90
CA SER A 458 -13.25 27.82 -17.14
C SER A 458 -11.83 27.44 -16.80
N SER A 459 -10.89 27.82 -17.65
CA SER A 459 -9.45 27.70 -17.41
C SER A 459 -8.81 29.03 -17.78
N TYR A 460 -8.36 29.77 -16.78
CA TYR A 460 -7.58 30.98 -16.97
C TYR A 460 -6.13 30.67 -16.65
N SER A 461 -5.23 31.04 -17.54
CA SER A 461 -3.80 30.82 -17.42
C SER A 461 -3.06 32.12 -17.63
N LYS A 462 -1.98 32.32 -16.89
CA LYS A 462 -1.03 33.40 -17.08
C LYS A 462 0.34 32.77 -17.27
N SER A 463 1.08 33.17 -18.30
CA SER A 463 2.46 32.74 -18.54
C SER A 463 3.34 33.97 -18.67
N GLY A 464 4.46 34.00 -17.94
CA GLY A 464 5.30 35.21 -17.86
C GLY A 464 4.55 36.43 -17.32
N GLU A 465 4.99 37.62 -17.73
CA GLU A 465 4.42 38.88 -17.21
C GLU A 465 3.11 39.28 -17.91
N THR A 466 3.01 39.01 -19.22
CA THR A 466 1.97 39.57 -20.09
C THR A 466 1.05 38.53 -20.73
N ASP A 467 1.50 37.29 -20.93
CA ASP A 467 0.69 36.32 -21.68
C ASP A 467 -0.41 35.73 -20.82
N THR A 468 -1.63 35.81 -21.34
CA THR A 468 -2.83 35.31 -20.69
C THR A 468 -3.60 34.43 -21.66
N GLY A 469 -4.05 33.27 -21.18
CA GLY A 469 -4.93 32.37 -21.91
C GLY A 469 -6.21 32.16 -21.13
N LEU A 470 -7.38 32.33 -21.75
CA LEU A 470 -8.66 32.03 -21.15
C LEU A 470 -9.40 31.02 -22.01
N THR A 471 -9.82 29.90 -21.45
CA THR A 471 -10.71 28.94 -22.11
C THR A 471 -12.01 28.82 -21.33
N LEU A 472 -13.13 29.01 -22.00
CA LEU A 472 -14.46 28.87 -21.44
C LEU A 472 -15.25 27.85 -22.25
N GLY A 473 -16.03 27.00 -21.58
CA GLY A 473 -16.86 26.06 -22.32
C GLY A 473 -17.99 25.41 -21.53
N PRO A 474 -19.25 25.49 -22.01
CA PRO A 474 -20.32 24.66 -21.50
C PRO A 474 -20.11 23.19 -21.92
N THR A 475 -20.66 22.28 -21.11
CA THR A 475 -20.69 20.84 -21.38
C THR A 475 -22.04 20.28 -20.99
N LEU A 476 -22.67 19.57 -21.91
CA LEU A 476 -23.87 18.75 -21.67
C LEU A 476 -23.45 17.28 -21.64
N GLY A 477 -23.71 16.62 -20.52
CA GLY A 477 -23.53 15.18 -20.36
C GLY A 477 -24.89 14.48 -20.19
N LEU A 478 -25.10 13.40 -20.93
CA LEU A 478 -26.25 12.52 -20.81
C LEU A 478 -25.74 11.12 -20.52
N THR A 479 -26.28 10.44 -19.51
CA THR A 479 -26.01 9.03 -19.24
C THR A 479 -27.32 8.31 -19.06
N LYS A 480 -27.53 7.22 -19.81
CA LYS A 480 -28.72 6.39 -19.69
C LYS A 480 -28.34 4.92 -19.61
N GLN A 481 -28.96 4.19 -18.69
CA GLN A 481 -28.87 2.74 -18.66
C GLN A 481 -30.09 2.15 -19.37
N LEU A 482 -29.85 1.25 -20.32
CA LEU A 482 -30.82 0.58 -21.19
C LEU A 482 -30.75 -0.93 -20.95
N PHE A 483 -31.75 -1.68 -21.44
CA PHE A 483 -31.81 -3.16 -21.36
C PHE A 483 -31.62 -3.70 -19.94
N ASP A 484 -32.48 -3.29 -19.00
CA ASP A 484 -32.38 -3.66 -17.57
C ASP A 484 -31.00 -3.37 -16.98
N LYS A 485 -30.46 -2.20 -17.32
CA LYS A 485 -29.16 -1.68 -16.91
C LYS A 485 -27.94 -2.44 -17.44
N LYS A 486 -28.12 -3.35 -18.41
CA LYS A 486 -27.01 -4.06 -19.07
C LYS A 486 -26.21 -3.19 -20.01
N LEU A 487 -26.82 -2.19 -20.65
CA LEU A 487 -26.12 -1.23 -21.50
C LEU A 487 -26.12 0.14 -20.83
N ARG A 488 -24.94 0.69 -20.51
CA ARG A 488 -24.78 2.08 -20.11
C ARG A 488 -24.27 2.89 -21.30
N THR A 489 -25.11 3.77 -21.81
CA THR A 489 -24.75 4.72 -22.86
C THR A 489 -24.49 6.08 -22.24
N SER A 490 -23.45 6.76 -22.69
CA SER A 490 -23.14 8.14 -22.33
C SER A 490 -22.88 8.97 -23.57
N PHE A 491 -23.38 10.20 -23.58
CA PHE A 491 -23.09 11.20 -24.59
C PHE A 491 -22.61 12.46 -23.88
N SER A 492 -21.57 13.09 -24.40
CA SER A 492 -21.08 14.37 -23.90
C SER A 492 -20.80 15.28 -25.09
N ALA A 493 -21.33 16.50 -25.05
CA ALA A 493 -21.00 17.55 -25.99
C ALA A 493 -20.44 18.74 -25.20
N SER A 494 -19.24 19.18 -25.55
CA SER A 494 -18.66 20.41 -25.02
C SER A 494 -18.22 21.32 -26.14
N TYR A 495 -18.49 22.61 -25.97
CA TYR A 495 -17.97 23.67 -26.82
C TYR A 495 -17.01 24.49 -26.00
N ASN A 496 -15.75 24.61 -26.41
CA ASN A 496 -14.74 25.38 -25.69
C ASN A 496 -14.18 26.45 -26.61
N THR A 497 -14.14 27.69 -26.13
CA THR A 497 -13.53 28.81 -26.83
C THR A 497 -12.32 29.28 -26.04
N SER A 498 -11.16 29.34 -26.70
CA SER A 498 -9.92 29.84 -26.11
C SER A 498 -9.57 31.23 -26.63
N PHE A 499 -9.17 32.11 -25.74
CA PHE A 499 -8.68 33.46 -25.98
C PHE A 499 -7.22 33.54 -25.54
N ALA A 500 -6.38 34.24 -26.29
CA ALA A 500 -5.03 34.61 -25.89
C ALA A 500 -4.91 36.13 -25.90
N ASN A 501 -4.48 36.72 -24.79
CA ASN A 501 -4.33 38.16 -24.63
C ASN A 501 -5.59 38.96 -25.00
N GLY A 502 -6.77 38.39 -24.70
CA GLY A 502 -8.08 38.97 -25.00
C GLY A 502 -8.64 38.65 -26.39
N GLU A 503 -7.80 38.20 -27.32
CA GLU A 503 -8.20 37.87 -28.70
C GLU A 503 -8.60 36.40 -28.83
N GLN A 504 -9.70 36.13 -29.52
CA GLN A 504 -10.18 34.76 -29.72
C GLN A 504 -9.22 33.97 -30.62
N GLN A 505 -8.71 32.84 -30.12
CA GLN A 505 -7.74 32.01 -30.84
C GLN A 505 -8.36 30.74 -31.41
N ASN A 506 -9.08 29.95 -30.61
CA ASN A 506 -9.55 28.64 -31.09
C ASN A 506 -10.94 28.35 -30.58
N GLN A 507 -11.66 27.55 -31.36
CA GLN A 507 -12.93 26.97 -30.98
C GLN A 507 -12.85 25.46 -31.12
N TYR A 508 -13.24 24.74 -30.07
CA TYR A 508 -13.20 23.30 -30.00
C TYR A 508 -14.60 22.74 -29.75
N TYR A 509 -15.09 21.91 -30.67
CA TYR A 509 -16.29 21.11 -30.46
C TYR A 509 -15.87 19.68 -30.16
N ASN A 510 -16.17 19.20 -28.96
CA ASN A 510 -15.81 17.85 -28.51
C ASN A 510 -17.09 17.04 -28.30
N LEU A 511 -17.29 16.04 -29.15
CA LEU A 511 -18.37 15.08 -29.06
C LEU A 511 -17.81 13.75 -28.59
N ARG A 512 -18.33 13.23 -27.47
CA ARG A 512 -17.97 11.92 -26.94
C ARG A 512 -19.20 11.05 -26.83
N LEU A 513 -19.14 9.89 -27.47
CA LEU A 513 -20.12 8.83 -27.33
C LEU A 513 -19.45 7.64 -26.64
N GLY A 514 -20.04 7.16 -25.55
CA GLY A 514 -19.59 5.99 -24.81
C GLY A 514 -20.70 4.97 -24.67
N GLY A 515 -20.37 3.69 -24.80
CA GLY A 515 -21.28 2.56 -24.56
C GLY A 515 -20.56 1.48 -23.79
N ASN A 516 -21.17 0.97 -22.72
CA ASN A 516 -20.65 -0.18 -21.96
C ASN A 516 -21.75 -1.21 -21.84
N TYR A 517 -21.61 -2.34 -22.54
CA TYR A 517 -22.57 -3.43 -22.53
C TYR A 517 -22.04 -4.60 -21.71
N THR A 518 -22.75 -4.95 -20.64
CA THR A 518 -22.47 -6.10 -19.79
C THR A 518 -23.32 -7.29 -20.23
N TRP A 519 -22.68 -8.26 -20.88
CA TRP A 519 -23.25 -9.53 -21.29
C TRP A 519 -22.91 -10.64 -20.29
N LEU A 520 -23.92 -11.41 -19.90
CA LEU A 520 -23.81 -12.52 -18.93
C LEU A 520 -23.10 -12.16 -17.61
N GLU A 521 -23.14 -10.89 -17.20
CA GLU A 521 -22.49 -10.31 -16.01
C GLU A 521 -20.96 -10.35 -15.98
N LYS A 522 -20.32 -11.04 -16.94
CA LYS A 522 -18.88 -11.30 -16.96
C LYS A 522 -18.16 -10.69 -18.16
N HIS A 523 -18.88 -10.43 -19.24
CA HIS A 523 -18.34 -9.86 -20.47
C HIS A 523 -18.76 -8.41 -20.60
N VAL A 524 -17.80 -7.49 -20.60
CA VAL A 524 -18.04 -6.06 -20.77
C VAL A 524 -17.46 -5.63 -22.11
N PHE A 525 -18.33 -5.20 -23.01
CA PHE A 525 -17.94 -4.56 -24.27
C PHE A 525 -18.04 -3.06 -24.09
N SER A 526 -16.94 -2.34 -24.28
CA SER A 526 -16.89 -0.89 -24.21
C SER A 526 -16.60 -0.30 -25.58
N LEU A 527 -17.34 0.72 -25.98
CA LEU A 527 -17.05 1.54 -27.15
C LEU A 527 -16.98 2.98 -26.70
N ASN A 528 -15.88 3.67 -26.98
CA ASN A 528 -15.76 5.11 -26.80
C ASN A 528 -15.37 5.73 -28.13
N VAL A 529 -16.13 6.72 -28.57
CA VAL A 529 -15.88 7.48 -29.79
C VAL A 529 -15.74 8.93 -29.41
N LEU A 530 -14.67 9.56 -29.88
CA LEU A 530 -14.36 10.97 -29.73
C LEU A 530 -14.25 11.59 -31.12
N SER A 531 -15.03 12.63 -31.37
CA SER A 531 -14.86 13.54 -32.50
C SER A 531 -14.49 14.91 -31.96
N LEU A 532 -13.32 15.41 -32.33
CA LEU A 532 -12.82 16.72 -31.96
C LEU A 532 -12.69 17.58 -33.20
N PHE A 533 -13.57 18.57 -33.32
CA PHE A 533 -13.49 19.58 -34.37
C PHE A 533 -12.75 20.79 -33.79
N ARG A 534 -11.68 21.21 -34.47
CA ARG A 534 -10.86 22.35 -34.09
C ARG A 534 -10.99 23.39 -35.20
N ASN A 535 -11.55 24.54 -34.85
CA ASN A 535 -11.60 25.69 -35.74
C ASN A 535 -10.57 26.70 -35.23
N THR A 536 -9.59 27.01 -36.06
CA THR A 536 -8.55 28.00 -35.78
C THR A 536 -8.56 29.06 -36.88
N PRO A 537 -8.04 30.28 -36.64
CA PRO A 537 -7.95 31.33 -37.65
C PRO A 537 -7.20 30.92 -38.92
N ILE A 538 -6.39 29.86 -38.86
CA ILE A 538 -5.50 29.46 -39.96
C ILE A 538 -5.99 28.17 -40.63
N ILE A 539 -6.36 27.15 -39.85
CA ILE A 539 -6.72 25.82 -40.35
C ILE A 539 -7.87 25.22 -39.51
N ASP A 540 -8.84 24.62 -40.20
CA ASP A 540 -9.84 23.75 -39.58
C ASP A 540 -9.35 22.30 -39.63
N ASN A 541 -9.42 21.58 -38.51
CA ASN A 541 -9.03 20.18 -38.44
C ASN A 541 -10.04 19.35 -37.64
N THR A 542 -10.17 18.08 -38.00
CA THR A 542 -11.00 17.11 -37.29
C THR A 542 -10.15 15.92 -36.88
N ASP A 543 -10.15 15.61 -35.58
CA ASP A 543 -9.57 14.36 -35.09
C ASP A 543 -10.71 13.41 -34.68
N PHE A 544 -10.59 12.17 -35.12
CA PHE A 544 -11.49 11.08 -34.79
C PHE A 544 -10.72 9.99 -34.04
N THR A 545 -11.27 9.55 -32.91
CA THR A 545 -10.70 8.43 -32.15
C THR A 545 -11.81 7.48 -31.75
N ALA A 546 -11.66 6.20 -32.10
CA ALA A 546 -12.55 5.15 -31.66
C ALA A 546 -11.76 4.13 -30.83
N THR A 547 -12.21 3.88 -29.61
CA THR A 547 -11.65 2.86 -28.72
C THR A 547 -12.71 1.78 -28.50
N PHE A 548 -12.42 0.58 -28.98
CA PHE A 548 -13.21 -0.60 -28.70
C PHE A 548 -12.49 -1.45 -27.66
N GLY A 549 -13.17 -1.83 -26.61
CA GLY A 549 -12.65 -2.64 -25.52
C GLY A 549 -13.54 -3.83 -25.24
N TYR A 550 -12.92 -4.95 -24.91
CA TYR A 550 -13.57 -6.13 -24.41
C TYR A 550 -12.88 -6.57 -23.14
N THR A 551 -13.64 -6.71 -22.06
CA THR A 551 -13.14 -7.23 -20.78
C THR A 551 -13.96 -8.44 -20.37
N TYR A 552 -13.29 -9.55 -20.08
CA TYR A 552 -13.90 -10.74 -19.55
C TYR A 552 -13.39 -11.00 -18.14
N SER A 553 -14.27 -10.90 -17.16
CA SER A 553 -13.98 -11.25 -15.77
C SER A 553 -14.59 -12.60 -15.43
N PHE A 554 -13.78 -13.52 -14.93
CA PHE A 554 -14.23 -14.85 -14.54
C PHE A 554 -13.82 -15.18 -13.12
N GLY A 555 -14.56 -16.10 -12.51
CA GLY A 555 -14.39 -16.49 -11.12
C GLY A 555 -15.31 -17.68 -10.78
N SER A 556 -14.80 -18.61 -9.97
CA SER A 556 -15.55 -19.75 -9.42
C SER A 556 -16.63 -19.35 -8.39
N ALA A 557 -16.73 -18.05 -8.04
CA ALA A 557 -17.77 -17.48 -7.19
C ALA A 557 -19.06 -17.19 -7.99
N ASN A 558 -19.78 -18.25 -8.36
CA ASN A 558 -21.22 -18.17 -8.63
C ASN A 558 -21.96 -18.52 -7.32
N ASN A 559 -22.07 -17.56 -6.40
CA ASN A 559 -23.24 -17.49 -5.54
C ASN A 559 -24.21 -16.48 -6.15
N LYS A 560 -24.75 -16.81 -7.33
CA LYS A 560 -26.04 -16.27 -7.74
C LYS A 560 -27.12 -17.02 -6.97
N GLY A 561 -27.26 -16.69 -5.69
CA GLY A 561 -28.58 -16.77 -5.09
C GLY A 561 -29.48 -15.87 -5.92
N LYS A 562 -30.42 -16.45 -6.65
CA LYS A 562 -31.55 -15.71 -7.22
C LYS A 562 -32.31 -15.09 -6.06
N ARG A 563 -31.90 -13.91 -5.58
CA ARG A 563 -32.81 -13.02 -4.87
C ARG A 563 -33.66 -12.38 -5.94
N GLY A 564 -34.82 -12.99 -6.17
CA GLY A 564 -35.95 -12.29 -6.73
C GLY A 564 -36.14 -10.99 -5.95
N ILE A 565 -36.50 -9.94 -6.66
CA ILE A 565 -36.93 -8.66 -6.09
C ILE A 565 -38.16 -8.97 -5.24
N ALA A 566 -37.95 -9.28 -3.97
CA ALA A 566 -38.96 -9.16 -2.95
C ALA A 566 -38.99 -7.69 -2.56
N ASN A 567 -40.19 -7.12 -2.59
CA ASN A 567 -40.50 -5.75 -2.22
C ASN A 567 -39.73 -5.33 -0.96
N SER A 568 -39.11 -4.15 -1.01
CA SER A 568 -38.54 -3.48 0.14
C SER A 568 -39.65 -3.11 1.13
N GLY A 569 -40.04 -4.06 1.97
CA GLY A 569 -40.51 -3.77 3.32
C GLY A 569 -39.28 -3.61 4.21
N ASN A 570 -39.30 -2.57 5.05
CA ASN A 570 -38.27 -2.20 6.03
C ASN A 570 -37.39 -3.37 6.48
N VAL A 571 -36.14 -3.39 6.00
CA VAL A 571 -35.10 -4.24 6.58
C VAL A 571 -34.62 -3.52 7.85
N PRO A 572 -34.70 -4.14 9.04
CA PRO A 572 -34.15 -3.54 10.24
C PRO A 572 -32.66 -3.30 10.02
N ILE A 573 -32.19 -2.09 10.33
CA ILE A 573 -30.77 -1.80 10.40
C ILE A 573 -30.24 -2.67 11.54
N GLU A 574 -29.58 -3.78 11.23
CA GLU A 574 -28.93 -4.60 12.26
C GLU A 574 -27.89 -3.72 12.95
N THR A 575 -28.06 -3.56 14.26
CA THR A 575 -27.20 -2.70 15.08
C THR A 575 -25.86 -3.40 15.24
N LEU A 576 -24.79 -2.78 14.74
CA LEU A 576 -23.43 -3.30 14.90
C LEU A 576 -22.94 -2.95 16.31
N TYR A 577 -22.51 -3.96 17.05
CA TYR A 577 -21.90 -3.77 18.36
C TYR A 577 -20.38 -3.87 18.24
N THR A 578 -19.68 -3.04 18.99
CA THR A 578 -18.21 -3.13 19.10
C THR A 578 -17.80 -2.85 20.53
N PHE A 579 -17.01 -3.76 21.09
CA PHE A 579 -16.47 -3.63 22.44
C PHE A 579 -15.11 -4.32 22.55
N ARG A 580 -14.31 -3.85 23.50
CA ARG A 580 -13.00 -4.43 23.82
C ARG A 580 -13.10 -5.12 25.16
N TYR A 581 -12.50 -6.31 25.25
CA TYR A 581 -12.32 -7.03 26.49
C TYR A 581 -10.86 -7.52 26.57
N ARG A 582 -10.13 -7.10 27.61
CA ARG A 582 -8.66 -7.22 27.67
C ARG A 582 -8.02 -6.71 26.36
N ASP A 583 -7.22 -7.52 25.69
CA ASP A 583 -6.50 -7.16 24.46
C ASP A 583 -7.25 -7.52 23.16
N VAL A 584 -8.50 -8.00 23.24
CA VAL A 584 -9.29 -8.46 22.08
C VAL A 584 -10.45 -7.52 21.80
N ILE A 585 -10.64 -7.15 20.52
CA ILE A 585 -11.79 -6.35 20.04
C ILE A 585 -12.81 -7.30 19.42
N TYR A 586 -14.02 -7.29 19.96
CA TYR A 586 -15.19 -8.00 19.43
C TYR A 586 -16.03 -7.01 18.64
N SER A 587 -16.35 -7.34 17.39
CA SER A 587 -17.18 -6.50 16.51
C SER A 587 -18.01 -7.38 15.59
N GLY A 588 -19.25 -6.95 15.33
CA GLY A 588 -20.17 -7.62 14.42
C GLY A 588 -21.63 -7.35 14.74
N THR A 589 -22.52 -8.01 14.01
CA THR A 589 -23.94 -8.13 14.38
C THR A 589 -24.08 -9.01 15.62
N PRO A 590 -25.20 -8.98 16.36
CA PRO A 590 -25.41 -9.87 17.51
C PRO A 590 -25.15 -11.35 17.19
N SER A 591 -25.60 -11.83 16.02
CA SER A 591 -25.35 -13.20 15.58
C SER A 591 -23.86 -13.50 15.33
N GLU A 592 -23.11 -12.56 14.76
CA GLU A 592 -21.66 -12.70 14.54
C GLU A 592 -20.90 -12.70 15.86
N LEU A 593 -21.34 -11.89 16.83
CA LEU A 593 -20.74 -11.81 18.16
C LEU A 593 -21.04 -13.05 19.01
N ASP A 594 -22.27 -13.57 18.95
CA ASP A 594 -22.63 -14.83 19.60
C ASP A 594 -21.74 -15.98 19.09
N GLN A 595 -21.51 -16.04 17.77
CA GLN A 595 -20.66 -17.06 17.18
C GLN A 595 -19.19 -16.90 17.60
N GLN A 596 -18.69 -15.66 17.73
CA GLN A 596 -17.35 -15.40 18.25
C GLN A 596 -17.20 -15.87 19.70
N LEU A 597 -18.18 -15.59 20.55
CA LEU A 597 -18.17 -15.97 21.97
C LEU A 597 -18.36 -17.49 22.16
N GLU A 598 -19.22 -18.12 21.36
CA GLU A 598 -19.41 -19.58 21.38
C GLU A 598 -18.14 -20.32 20.95
N ASN A 599 -17.47 -19.85 19.89
CA ASN A 599 -16.19 -20.40 19.48
C ASN A 599 -15.13 -20.23 20.57
N LEU A 600 -15.11 -19.09 21.27
CA LEU A 600 -14.18 -18.85 22.38
C LEU A 600 -14.43 -19.81 23.54
N LEU A 601 -15.69 -20.08 23.89
CA LEU A 601 -16.06 -21.05 24.92
C LEU A 601 -15.62 -22.47 24.54
N GLN A 602 -15.84 -22.88 23.29
CA GLN A 602 -15.38 -24.19 22.79
C GLN A 602 -13.86 -24.35 22.81
N GLN A 603 -13.12 -23.27 22.54
CA GLN A 603 -11.65 -23.27 22.58
C GLN A 603 -11.06 -23.18 23.99
N SER A 604 -11.87 -22.95 25.03
CA SER A 604 -11.37 -22.67 26.38
C SER A 604 -10.97 -23.91 27.20
N GLY A 605 -11.02 -25.11 26.62
CA GLY A 605 -10.52 -26.35 27.24
C GLY A 605 -11.40 -26.90 28.36
N ASP A 606 -10.84 -27.76 29.23
CA ASP A 606 -11.53 -28.37 30.38
C ASP A 606 -12.00 -27.32 31.39
N LEU A 607 -13.27 -26.93 31.23
CA LEU A 607 -14.06 -26.15 32.18
C LEU A 607 -14.81 -27.12 33.10
N PRO A 608 -14.81 -26.89 34.43
CA PRO A 608 -15.69 -27.62 35.35
C PRO A 608 -17.14 -27.57 34.89
N GLN A 609 -17.88 -28.65 35.10
CA GLN A 609 -19.25 -28.78 34.59
C GLN A 609 -20.17 -27.65 35.07
N VAL A 610 -20.04 -27.24 36.34
CA VAL A 610 -20.75 -26.10 36.93
C VAL A 610 -20.45 -24.80 36.16
N LYS A 611 -19.18 -24.54 35.85
CA LYS A 611 -18.79 -23.32 35.12
C LYS A 611 -19.26 -23.32 33.68
N LYS A 612 -19.28 -24.50 33.05
CA LYS A 612 -19.80 -24.69 31.70
C LYS A 612 -21.30 -24.39 31.64
N GLU A 613 -22.07 -24.82 32.64
CA GLU A 613 -23.51 -24.51 32.75
C GLU A 613 -23.76 -23.01 32.93
N GLU A 614 -23.00 -22.35 33.81
CA GLU A 614 -23.10 -20.90 34.04
C GLU A 614 -22.79 -20.08 32.77
N LEU A 615 -21.70 -20.40 32.06
CA LEU A 615 -21.32 -19.70 30.83
C LEU A 615 -22.33 -19.94 29.70
N ASN A 616 -22.92 -21.13 29.62
CA ASN A 616 -23.99 -21.42 28.65
C ASN A 616 -25.30 -20.70 28.98
N MET A 617 -25.61 -20.49 30.27
CA MET A 617 -26.73 -19.65 30.71
C MET A 617 -26.51 -18.21 30.27
N LEU A 618 -25.32 -17.63 30.50
CA LEU A 618 -24.99 -16.28 30.05
C LEU A 618 -25.05 -16.14 28.52
N LEU A 619 -24.62 -17.16 27.77
CA LEU A 619 -24.73 -17.18 26.31
C LEU A 619 -26.19 -17.23 25.84
N THR A 620 -27.05 -17.96 26.56
CA THR A 620 -28.50 -18.01 26.30
C THR A 620 -29.15 -16.66 26.59
N THR A 621 -28.84 -16.03 27.72
CA THR A 621 -29.33 -14.69 28.08
C THR A 621 -28.88 -13.64 27.06
N LEU A 622 -27.64 -13.75 26.56
CA LEU A 622 -27.12 -12.87 25.52
C LEU A 622 -27.95 -12.96 24.23
N ARG A 623 -28.29 -14.18 23.79
CA ARG A 623 -29.13 -14.44 22.61
C ARG A 623 -30.54 -13.85 22.75
N GLU A 624 -31.11 -13.88 23.95
CA GLU A 624 -32.44 -13.29 24.26
C GLU A 624 -32.44 -11.75 24.26
N HIS A 625 -31.27 -11.12 24.31
CA HIS A 625 -31.09 -9.67 24.42
C HIS A 625 -30.59 -9.02 23.12
N HIS A 626 -30.71 -9.72 21.99
CA HIS A 626 -30.44 -9.15 20.66
C HIS A 626 -31.23 -7.85 20.44
N GLY A 627 -30.53 -6.76 20.12
CA GLY A 627 -31.13 -5.45 19.86
C GLY A 627 -31.54 -4.65 21.10
N LYS A 628 -31.26 -5.14 22.32
CA LYS A 628 -31.42 -4.39 23.56
C LYS A 628 -30.15 -3.61 23.91
N SER A 629 -30.27 -2.58 24.74
CA SER A 629 -29.15 -1.71 25.13
C SER A 629 -28.12 -2.39 26.03
N ASP A 630 -28.52 -3.45 26.73
CA ASP A 630 -27.72 -4.22 27.69
C ASP A 630 -26.94 -5.39 27.05
N TYR A 631 -27.13 -5.68 25.76
CA TYR A 631 -26.43 -6.76 25.04
C TYR A 631 -24.90 -6.73 25.24
N LYS A 632 -24.30 -5.54 25.14
CA LYS A 632 -22.85 -5.34 25.34
C LYS A 632 -22.41 -5.66 26.77
N GLU A 633 -23.23 -5.34 27.76
CA GLU A 633 -22.92 -5.56 29.18
C GLU A 633 -22.94 -7.07 29.50
N ILE A 634 -23.94 -7.78 28.99
CA ILE A 634 -24.06 -9.25 29.13
C ILE A 634 -22.87 -9.95 28.46
N ALA A 635 -22.46 -9.50 27.27
CA ALA A 635 -21.30 -10.05 26.56
C ALA A 635 -19.98 -9.84 27.32
N ILE A 636 -19.80 -8.66 27.93
CA ILE A 636 -18.64 -8.37 28.78
C ILE A 636 -18.67 -9.22 30.05
N ASN A 637 -19.86 -9.44 30.63
CA ASN A 637 -20.00 -10.27 31.82
C ASN A 637 -19.63 -11.74 31.55
N LEU A 638 -20.07 -12.30 30.42
CA LEU A 638 -19.66 -13.64 29.97
C LEU A 638 -18.14 -13.76 29.85
N LEU A 639 -17.50 -12.74 29.26
CA LEU A 639 -16.05 -12.71 29.14
C LEU A 639 -15.35 -12.56 30.49
N ASN A 640 -15.89 -11.75 31.41
CA ASN A 640 -15.41 -11.67 32.79
C ASN A 640 -15.38 -13.03 33.46
N GLU A 641 -16.49 -13.76 33.43
CA GLU A 641 -16.57 -15.07 34.09
C GLU A 641 -15.63 -16.10 33.49
N LEU A 642 -15.49 -16.12 32.16
CA LEU A 642 -14.57 -17.03 31.47
C LEU A 642 -13.12 -16.75 31.85
N TYR A 643 -12.71 -15.49 31.80
CA TYR A 643 -11.33 -15.12 32.02
C TYR A 643 -10.95 -15.13 33.50
N HIS A 644 -11.89 -14.86 34.39
CA HIS A 644 -11.71 -15.06 35.83
C HIS A 644 -11.38 -16.53 36.16
N PHE A 645 -12.10 -17.48 35.55
CA PHE A 645 -11.75 -18.90 35.67
C PHE A 645 -10.37 -19.21 35.09
N LYS A 646 -10.01 -18.67 33.91
CA LYS A 646 -8.69 -18.90 33.31
C LYS A 646 -7.55 -18.41 34.19
N ASP A 647 -7.70 -17.25 34.80
CA ASP A 647 -6.70 -16.69 35.71
C ASP A 647 -6.58 -17.55 36.98
N PHE A 648 -7.71 -17.98 37.55
CA PHE A 648 -7.71 -18.92 38.68
C PHE A 648 -7.03 -20.24 38.33
N LYS A 649 -7.39 -20.86 37.20
CA LYS A 649 -6.84 -22.16 36.76
C LYS A 649 -5.32 -22.09 36.66
N LYS A 650 -4.80 -21.04 36.02
CA LYS A 650 -3.36 -20.81 35.91
C LYS A 650 -2.71 -20.75 37.30
N ARG A 651 -3.32 -20.00 38.23
CA ARG A 651 -2.80 -19.86 39.58
C ARG A 651 -2.84 -21.17 40.37
N TYR A 652 -3.94 -21.90 40.27
CA TYR A 652 -4.09 -23.22 40.87
C TYR A 652 -3.02 -24.19 40.36
N GLU A 653 -2.79 -24.25 39.05
CA GLU A 653 -1.77 -25.13 38.44
C GLU A 653 -0.36 -24.78 38.93
N GLU A 654 -0.03 -23.47 39.05
CA GLU A 654 1.24 -23.01 39.61
C GLU A 654 1.44 -23.48 41.06
N VAL A 655 0.45 -23.25 41.93
CA VAL A 655 0.52 -23.63 43.35
C VAL A 655 0.54 -25.16 43.50
N PHE A 656 -0.34 -25.86 42.80
CA PHE A 656 -0.44 -27.31 42.83
C PHE A 656 0.88 -27.97 42.40
N TYR A 657 1.49 -27.53 41.31
CA TYR A 657 2.77 -28.06 40.85
C TYR A 657 3.91 -27.75 41.85
N SER A 658 3.89 -26.56 42.46
CA SER A 658 4.88 -26.19 43.47
C SER A 658 4.79 -27.07 44.73
N GLU A 659 3.57 -27.37 45.19
CA GLU A 659 3.32 -28.22 46.36
C GLU A 659 3.63 -29.68 46.08
N LEU A 660 3.24 -30.19 44.89
CA LEU A 660 3.64 -31.52 44.44
C LEU A 660 5.16 -31.69 44.46
N LYS A 661 5.89 -30.71 43.93
CA LYS A 661 7.36 -30.76 43.92
C LYS A 661 7.94 -30.75 45.34
N SER A 662 7.37 -29.96 46.24
CA SER A 662 7.75 -29.91 47.64
C SER A 662 7.55 -31.26 48.33
N ILE A 663 6.36 -31.86 48.16
CA ILE A 663 6.02 -33.14 48.79
C ILE A 663 6.83 -34.29 48.20
N MET A 664 7.01 -34.34 46.88
CA MET A 664 7.86 -35.36 46.23
C MET A 664 9.31 -35.28 46.71
N LYS A 665 9.82 -34.06 46.97
CA LYS A 665 11.15 -33.87 47.56
C LYS A 665 11.21 -34.42 48.99
N ASP A 666 10.21 -34.15 49.81
CA ASP A 666 10.10 -34.68 51.18
C ASP A 666 10.06 -36.23 51.19
N VAL A 667 9.31 -36.84 50.27
CA VAL A 667 9.26 -38.31 50.11
C VAL A 667 10.63 -38.87 49.70
N GLN A 668 11.35 -38.20 48.80
CA GLN A 668 12.71 -38.59 48.40
C GLN A 668 13.72 -38.49 49.55
N GLU A 669 13.59 -37.48 50.41
CA GLU A 669 14.51 -37.24 51.52
C GLU A 669 14.21 -38.14 52.73
N LYS A 670 12.96 -38.56 52.93
CA LYS A 670 12.51 -39.31 54.12
C LYS A 670 12.18 -40.80 53.90
N GLY A 671 12.02 -41.27 52.65
CA GLY A 671 11.47 -42.60 52.37
C GLY A 671 12.33 -43.51 51.47
N ASN A 672 12.33 -44.82 51.77
CA ASN A 672 12.86 -45.90 50.92
C ASN A 672 11.81 -46.34 49.87
N VAL A 673 11.20 -45.41 49.13
CA VAL A 673 10.13 -45.72 48.17
C VAL A 673 10.74 -46.17 46.83
N PRO A 674 10.42 -47.39 46.32
CA PRO A 674 10.85 -47.88 45.01
C PRO A 674 10.45 -46.95 43.87
N GLU A 675 11.27 -46.88 42.81
CA GLU A 675 11.07 -45.96 41.68
C GLU A 675 9.72 -46.15 40.96
N VAL A 676 9.26 -47.40 40.84
CA VAL A 676 7.97 -47.76 40.22
C VAL A 676 6.77 -47.20 41.02
N GLU A 677 6.85 -47.17 42.34
CA GLU A 677 5.80 -46.59 43.19
C GLU A 677 5.78 -45.07 43.11
N ARG A 678 6.92 -44.42 42.82
CA ARG A 678 6.99 -42.96 42.63
C ARG A 678 6.34 -42.50 41.32
N GLU A 679 6.48 -43.26 40.24
CA GLU A 679 5.78 -42.96 38.98
C GLU A 679 4.26 -43.15 39.12
N LYS A 680 3.84 -44.22 39.81
CA LYS A 680 2.43 -44.45 40.13
C LYS A 680 1.87 -43.32 41.00
N MET A 681 2.61 -42.91 42.03
CA MET A 681 2.25 -41.77 42.87
C MET A 681 2.11 -40.47 42.07
N GLY A 682 3.07 -40.14 41.20
CA GLY A 682 3.03 -38.93 40.39
C GLY A 682 1.85 -38.88 39.41
N SER A 683 1.50 -40.02 38.80
CA SER A 683 0.34 -40.11 37.91
C SER A 683 -1.00 -39.95 38.64
N SER A 684 -1.19 -40.64 39.77
CA SER A 684 -2.41 -40.48 40.59
C SER A 684 -2.55 -39.10 41.21
N LEU A 685 -1.45 -38.45 41.60
CA LEU A 685 -1.47 -37.08 42.08
C LEU A 685 -1.87 -36.08 40.99
N SER A 686 -1.44 -36.31 39.75
CA SER A 686 -1.89 -35.50 38.59
C SER A 686 -3.41 -35.62 38.37
N GLU A 687 -3.95 -36.84 38.45
CA GLU A 687 -5.39 -37.10 38.33
C GLU A 687 -6.20 -36.49 39.50
N PHE A 688 -5.68 -36.60 40.72
CA PHE A 688 -6.25 -35.93 41.89
C PHE A 688 -6.25 -34.41 41.72
N GLY A 689 -5.18 -33.83 41.18
CA GLY A 689 -5.08 -32.40 40.89
C GLY A 689 -6.15 -31.88 39.96
N GLN A 690 -6.53 -32.68 38.95
CA GLN A 690 -7.63 -32.35 38.04
C GLN A 690 -8.99 -32.42 38.75
N THR A 691 -9.17 -33.38 39.67
CA THR A 691 -10.41 -33.55 40.44
C THR A 691 -10.59 -32.48 41.53
N LEU A 692 -9.49 -32.01 42.12
CA LEU A 692 -9.49 -31.01 43.18
C LEU A 692 -9.72 -29.58 42.65
N MET A 693 -9.31 -29.28 41.41
CA MET A 693 -9.39 -27.94 40.82
C MET A 693 -10.81 -27.33 40.82
N PRO A 694 -11.87 -28.04 40.39
CA PRO A 694 -13.25 -27.53 40.50
C PRO A 694 -13.66 -27.15 41.92
N ILE A 695 -13.25 -27.97 42.91
CA ILE A 695 -13.60 -27.77 44.32
C ILE A 695 -12.85 -26.56 44.88
N ALA A 696 -11.58 -26.42 44.53
CA ALA A 696 -10.78 -25.26 44.88
C ALA A 696 -11.35 -23.98 44.26
N TYR A 697 -11.82 -24.03 43.02
CA TYR A 697 -12.43 -22.89 42.36
C TYR A 697 -13.67 -22.40 43.11
N GLU A 698 -14.62 -23.29 43.44
CA GLU A 698 -15.82 -22.89 44.19
C GLU A 698 -15.48 -22.29 45.56
N ARG A 699 -14.39 -22.75 46.19
CA ARG A 699 -13.98 -22.29 47.52
C ARG A 699 -13.25 -20.95 47.51
N PHE A 700 -12.45 -20.67 46.48
CA PHE A 700 -11.52 -19.54 46.43
C PHE A 700 -11.81 -18.56 45.28
N ARG A 701 -12.95 -18.69 44.59
CA ARG A 701 -13.34 -17.79 43.48
C ARG A 701 -13.39 -16.31 43.88
N GLU A 702 -13.80 -15.98 45.11
CA GLU A 702 -13.99 -14.58 45.51
C GLU A 702 -12.77 -13.97 46.23
N ASP A 703 -11.84 -14.80 46.72
CA ASP A 703 -10.66 -14.34 47.45
C ASP A 703 -9.48 -15.33 47.29
N ILE A 704 -8.58 -15.02 46.36
CA ILE A 704 -7.40 -15.83 46.06
C ILE A 704 -6.23 -15.34 46.94
N GLU A 705 -6.35 -15.49 48.26
CA GLU A 705 -5.18 -15.31 49.12
C GLU A 705 -4.19 -16.47 48.87
N GLU A 706 -2.97 -16.13 48.44
CA GLU A 706 -1.92 -17.09 48.09
C GLU A 706 -1.62 -18.10 49.20
N ILE A 707 -1.69 -17.64 50.46
CA ILE A 707 -1.48 -18.48 51.65
C ILE A 707 -2.62 -19.49 51.82
N GLY A 708 -3.88 -19.04 51.65
CA GLY A 708 -5.06 -19.89 51.82
C GLY A 708 -5.18 -21.01 50.78
N LEU A 709 -4.88 -20.72 49.51
CA LEU A 709 -4.92 -21.72 48.44
C LEU A 709 -3.79 -22.75 48.59
N THR A 710 -2.60 -22.31 48.99
CA THR A 710 -1.43 -23.18 49.20
C THR A 710 -1.66 -24.16 50.35
N ASP A 711 -2.13 -23.67 51.50
CA ASP A 711 -2.42 -24.54 52.66
C ASP A 711 -3.55 -25.54 52.36
N TYR A 712 -4.56 -25.11 51.60
CA TYR A 712 -5.65 -25.99 51.17
C TYR A 712 -5.16 -27.12 50.28
N ILE A 713 -4.38 -26.79 49.24
CA ILE A 713 -3.82 -27.78 48.33
C ILE A 713 -2.88 -28.73 49.07
N ARG A 714 -1.97 -28.20 49.90
CA ARG A 714 -1.04 -29.03 50.69
C ARG A 714 -1.77 -30.04 51.56
N ARG A 715 -2.81 -29.61 52.28
CA ARG A 715 -3.61 -30.51 53.12
C ARG A 715 -4.34 -31.56 52.27
N ALA A 716 -5.01 -31.15 51.20
CA ALA A 716 -5.74 -32.06 50.32
C ALA A 716 -4.83 -33.13 49.69
N VAL A 717 -3.63 -32.73 49.23
CA VAL A 717 -2.65 -33.67 48.69
C VAL A 717 -2.13 -34.61 49.76
N THR A 718 -1.83 -34.11 50.96
CA THR A 718 -1.35 -34.94 52.08
C THR A 718 -2.39 -35.98 52.51
N ASP A 719 -3.65 -35.56 52.65
CA ASP A 719 -4.77 -36.46 53.01
C ASP A 719 -5.00 -37.52 51.92
N PHE A 720 -4.91 -37.12 50.63
CA PHE A 720 -5.00 -38.06 49.51
C PHE A 720 -3.88 -39.11 49.56
N MET A 721 -2.63 -38.69 49.78
CA MET A 721 -1.49 -39.61 49.89
C MET A 721 -1.66 -40.59 51.04
N GLN A 722 -2.12 -40.13 52.21
CA GLN A 722 -2.38 -41.00 53.36
C GLN A 722 -3.48 -42.04 53.07
N ASN A 723 -4.54 -41.65 52.36
CA ASN A 723 -5.63 -42.55 52.01
C ASN A 723 -5.22 -43.59 50.96
N GLU A 724 -4.36 -43.22 50.02
CA GLU A 724 -3.79 -44.14 49.02
C GLU A 724 -2.66 -45.02 49.59
N GLY A 725 -2.24 -44.78 50.84
CA GLY A 725 -1.26 -45.58 51.57
C GLY A 725 0.20 -45.24 51.30
N TRP A 726 0.51 -43.99 50.94
CA TRP A 726 1.85 -43.48 50.64
C TRP A 726 2.52 -42.72 51.79
#